data_AF-A0AAN6JXU4-F1
#
_entry.id   AF-A0AAN6JXU4-F1
#
_cell.length_a   1.000
_cell.length_b   1.000
_cell.length_c   1.000
_cell.angle_alpha   90.00
_cell.angle_beta   90.00
_cell.angle_gamma   90.00
#
_symmetry.space_group_name_H-M   'P 1'
#
loop_
_entity.id
_entity.type
_entity.pdbx_description
1 polymer ?
#
loop_
_entity_poly.entity_id
_entity_poly.type
_entity_poly.pdbx_seq_one_letter_code
_entity_poly.pdbx_strand_id
1 'polypeptide(L)'
;MSSSHLNLTPVQRHYLIKVLSQMEMEKEWGHLERLGALTKYGNPFTHERPPLKKLKAQLDKAEKEYVSKKNLGDGDGAEFNDSETAHQFETPDSVLLRHLFHTHLRTVPGLDEAPDTYFNERWQPLFDEAALRSFSHSEERAELSKRRFYPILTTRYLGAFVARGIGIRGEGELRGPGPGVPGSEAWDVGKKWGAGTCKRGLAHPIRIDAALMAKIDSLFQGTEGEAWKRAGAETKRVRSGWQQWKESIVEDETGLEKTFNQLDIANMKNLPLQYKNAAEFARNFAAEWMRYFVVVQPGADELFSALKIMHTLFPYKGAILLLQVANAQKVIAGILAILLARPAGMPSLVQRVVSAIVNSQAKDLEKKKIKPLRQLIADPRITNAIDGYVSRGSWTEKLTIQKEAQEKSRDVLTIILLRASAVPEPELTQLEKACIASPLLGDLDLAYPPDCLPPAERRTPPNLSATDGQLALKFAQSKLYLRNVLKKRDREQAAAVANSSLIPATIKDTLNAVFYKAIAIIARHANLASRLADLQAFNNDAINVRMKSQNTRADWIALAARHEQSLYFFFHEMSTIIEPFARWCQYGVDYMSLSTTDPVHPGNDDAKRIEVNVEELLVKSGLGEDRIAQVIKEVDSVATFTLYSKVRAELETRRNYLSALKDAVPSSGLSREDVPTEAMRKRIEDIDGLLLELMHAEGIQPEDGVCRSPARGTEAEPFPWAYFGRPDPCGQQLTANLRAQNGIEPPRFDPSETSAPIPALSAIRELLPSFVQVLQDAVPDWEHGTKNYPGQAGPRGELASLARSQTGTASSIQTGTMRAKSGGGLGRLFKGKKANK
;
A
#
# COMPACT_ATOMS: atom_id res chain seq x y z
N MET A 1 32.20 7.57 -15.92
CA MET A 1 32.63 8.20 -14.65
C MET A 1 33.17 7.14 -13.71
N SER A 2 34.30 7.41 -13.04
CA SER A 2 34.75 6.61 -11.89
C SER A 2 33.89 6.95 -10.65
N SER A 3 33.61 6.00 -9.77
CA SER A 3 32.84 6.25 -8.52
C SER A 3 33.49 7.29 -7.61
N SER A 4 34.79 7.55 -7.80
CA SER A 4 35.60 8.52 -7.05
C SER A 4 35.17 10.00 -7.13
N HIS A 5 34.20 10.37 -7.97
CA HIS A 5 33.73 11.77 -8.10
C HIS A 5 32.30 12.02 -7.58
N LEU A 6 31.55 10.98 -7.23
CA LEU A 6 30.17 11.09 -6.73
C LEU A 6 30.20 10.90 -5.21
N ASN A 7 30.16 11.99 -4.43
CA ASN A 7 30.13 11.91 -2.97
C ASN A 7 28.76 12.34 -2.44
N LEU A 8 27.86 11.37 -2.21
CA LEU A 8 26.53 11.64 -1.66
C LEU A 8 26.60 11.81 -0.14
N THR A 9 25.73 12.67 0.39
CA THR A 9 25.56 12.76 1.85
C THR A 9 24.85 11.53 2.41
N PRO A 10 25.04 11.19 3.69
CA PRO A 10 24.28 10.09 4.32
C PRO A 10 22.76 10.27 4.26
N VAL A 11 22.28 11.53 4.27
CA VAL A 11 20.86 11.87 4.10
C VAL A 11 20.37 11.55 2.69
N GLN A 12 21.18 11.83 1.67
CA GLN A 12 20.84 11.51 0.29
C GLN A 12 20.79 10.01 0.05
N ARG A 13 21.80 9.26 0.52
CA ARG A 13 21.79 7.78 0.47
C ARG A 13 20.56 7.21 1.17
N HIS A 14 20.22 7.76 2.35
CA HIS A 14 19.03 7.38 3.10
C HIS A 14 17.76 7.53 2.25
N TYR A 15 17.47 8.73 1.76
CA TYR A 15 16.20 8.94 1.07
C TYR A 15 16.14 8.25 -0.30
N LEU A 16 17.26 8.09 -1.00
CA LEU A 16 17.29 7.36 -2.26
C LEU A 16 16.91 5.87 -2.09
N ILE A 17 17.54 5.16 -1.15
CA ILE A 17 17.22 3.75 -0.88
C ILE A 17 15.80 3.59 -0.34
N LYS A 18 15.36 4.49 0.54
CA LYS A 18 13.99 4.48 1.05
C LYS A 18 12.97 4.59 -0.08
N VAL A 19 13.17 5.56 -0.98
CA VAL A 19 12.27 5.81 -2.12
C VAL A 19 12.27 4.63 -3.09
N LEU A 20 13.44 4.09 -3.46
CA LEU A 20 13.55 2.95 -4.37
C LEU A 20 12.88 1.69 -3.79
N SER A 21 13.08 1.42 -2.50
CA SER A 21 12.43 0.29 -1.82
C SER A 21 10.91 0.42 -1.82
N GLN A 22 10.40 1.63 -1.54
CA GLN A 22 8.97 1.91 -1.55
C GLN A 22 8.37 1.86 -2.96
N MET A 23 9.10 2.34 -3.98
CA MET A 23 8.72 2.22 -5.38
C MET A 23 8.63 0.78 -5.85
N GLU A 24 9.62 -0.05 -5.56
CA GLU A 24 9.59 -1.46 -5.98
C GLU A 24 8.48 -2.21 -5.25
N MET A 25 8.34 -1.99 -3.94
CA MET A 25 7.24 -2.57 -3.16
C MET A 25 5.87 -2.22 -3.74
N GLU A 26 5.65 -0.95 -4.10
CA GLU A 26 4.39 -0.48 -4.67
C GLU A 26 4.09 -1.05 -6.07
N LYS A 27 5.14 -1.30 -6.85
CA LYS A 27 5.06 -2.00 -8.13
C LYS A 27 4.68 -3.47 -7.93
N GLU A 28 5.35 -4.16 -7.01
CA GLU A 28 5.09 -5.57 -6.73
C GLU A 28 3.72 -5.83 -6.11
N TRP A 29 3.16 -4.90 -5.33
CA TRP A 29 1.76 -4.99 -4.89
C TRP A 29 0.79 -5.07 -6.07
N GLY A 30 1.08 -4.36 -7.16
CA GLY A 30 0.31 -4.44 -8.41
C GLY A 30 0.43 -5.79 -9.12
N HIS A 31 1.51 -6.55 -8.89
CA HIS A 31 1.67 -7.89 -9.47
C HIS A 31 0.68 -8.89 -8.88
N LEU A 32 0.30 -8.75 -7.59
CA LEU A 32 -0.69 -9.62 -6.94
C LEU A 32 -2.09 -9.57 -7.58
N GLU A 33 -2.39 -8.53 -8.36
CA GLU A 33 -3.64 -8.45 -9.11
C GLU A 33 -3.63 -9.26 -10.42
N ARG A 34 -2.47 -9.81 -10.82
CA ARG A 34 -2.33 -10.59 -12.05
C ARG A 34 -2.67 -12.05 -11.81
N LEU A 35 -3.22 -12.66 -12.86
CA LEU A 35 -3.61 -14.05 -12.84
C LEU A 35 -2.38 -14.97 -12.77
N GLY A 36 -2.28 -15.78 -11.72
CA GLY A 36 -1.11 -16.62 -11.45
C GLY A 36 -0.02 -15.92 -10.62
N ALA A 37 -0.27 -14.73 -10.05
CA ALA A 37 0.73 -14.00 -9.24
C ALA A 37 1.44 -14.87 -8.19
N LEU A 38 0.68 -15.70 -7.48
CA LEU A 38 1.20 -16.52 -6.39
C LEU A 38 1.97 -17.76 -6.86
N THR A 39 1.89 -18.18 -8.13
CA THR A 39 2.72 -19.29 -8.63
C THR A 39 4.19 -18.93 -8.61
N LYS A 40 4.50 -17.63 -8.79
CA LYS A 40 5.85 -17.08 -8.73
C LYS A 40 6.41 -17.07 -7.31
N TYR A 41 5.60 -17.21 -6.27
CA TYR A 41 6.09 -17.16 -4.89
C TYR A 41 6.76 -18.47 -4.44
N GLY A 42 6.67 -19.56 -5.23
CA GLY A 42 7.21 -20.88 -4.88
C GLY A 42 6.41 -21.58 -3.78
N ASN A 43 6.94 -22.68 -3.23
CA ASN A 43 6.29 -23.43 -2.14
C ASN A 43 5.93 -22.50 -0.96
N PRO A 44 4.71 -22.54 -0.39
CA PRO A 44 3.71 -23.60 -0.47
C PRO A 44 2.71 -23.47 -1.64
N PHE A 45 2.85 -22.46 -2.50
CA PHE A 45 2.03 -22.31 -3.69
C PHE A 45 2.47 -23.30 -4.78
N THR A 46 1.53 -23.69 -5.64
CA THR A 46 1.84 -24.55 -6.78
C THR A 46 2.37 -23.72 -7.95
N HIS A 47 3.35 -24.26 -8.67
CA HIS A 47 3.85 -23.67 -9.92
C HIS A 47 2.80 -23.65 -11.02
N GLU A 48 1.91 -24.63 -11.00
CA GLU A 48 0.76 -24.69 -11.90
C GLU A 48 -0.43 -23.93 -11.32
N ARG A 49 -1.16 -23.25 -12.21
CA ARG A 49 -2.37 -22.52 -11.84
C ARG A 49 -3.51 -23.48 -11.47
N PRO A 50 -4.23 -23.24 -10.37
CA PRO A 50 -5.41 -24.03 -10.03
C PRO A 50 -6.52 -23.93 -11.11
N PRO A 51 -7.28 -25.00 -11.36
CA PRO A 51 -8.31 -25.02 -12.40
C PRO A 51 -9.58 -24.25 -11.99
N LEU A 52 -9.71 -22.99 -12.40
CA LEU A 52 -10.93 -22.16 -12.20
C LEU A 52 -12.00 -22.37 -13.29
N LYS A 53 -12.28 -23.64 -13.66
CA LYS A 53 -13.04 -24.01 -14.88
C LYS A 53 -14.40 -23.33 -15.04
N LYS A 54 -15.18 -23.18 -13.96
CA LYS A 54 -16.54 -22.61 -14.02
C LYS A 54 -16.56 -21.12 -14.32
N LEU A 55 -15.78 -20.32 -13.58
CA LEU A 55 -15.69 -18.88 -13.81
C LEU A 55 -15.02 -18.59 -15.16
N LYS A 56 -13.95 -19.33 -15.48
CA LYS A 56 -13.29 -19.23 -16.77
C LYS A 56 -14.27 -19.51 -17.92
N ALA A 57 -15.05 -20.59 -17.87
CA ALA A 57 -16.04 -20.88 -18.91
C ALA A 57 -17.12 -19.80 -19.07
N GLN A 58 -17.53 -19.15 -17.97
CA GLN A 58 -18.49 -18.04 -18.02
C GLN A 58 -17.91 -16.81 -18.72
N LEU A 59 -16.66 -16.46 -18.39
CA LEU A 59 -15.95 -15.34 -19.00
C LEU A 59 -15.59 -15.63 -20.47
N ASP A 60 -15.06 -16.82 -20.77
CA ASP A 60 -14.73 -17.27 -22.13
C ASP A 60 -15.98 -17.26 -23.03
N LYS A 61 -17.15 -17.63 -22.48
CA LYS A 61 -18.43 -17.56 -23.21
C LYS A 61 -18.79 -16.11 -23.54
N ALA A 62 -18.71 -15.20 -22.56
CA ALA A 62 -19.00 -13.79 -22.76
C ALA A 62 -18.05 -13.12 -23.77
N GLU A 63 -16.77 -13.52 -23.77
CA GLU A 63 -15.76 -13.06 -24.73
C GLU A 63 -16.02 -13.58 -26.15
N LYS A 64 -16.34 -14.87 -26.30
CA LYS A 64 -16.67 -15.47 -27.61
C LYS A 64 -17.89 -14.82 -28.25
N GLU A 65 -18.94 -14.54 -27.47
CA GLU A 65 -20.13 -13.84 -27.94
C GLU A 65 -19.81 -12.42 -28.45
N TYR A 66 -18.78 -11.77 -27.91
CA TYR A 66 -18.30 -10.46 -28.37
C TYR A 66 -17.48 -10.56 -29.67
N VAL A 67 -16.49 -11.46 -29.71
CA VAL A 67 -15.66 -11.66 -30.91
C VAL A 67 -16.51 -12.06 -32.12
N SER A 68 -17.51 -12.94 -31.93
CA SER A 68 -18.43 -13.32 -33.00
C SER A 68 -19.27 -12.15 -33.54
N LYS A 69 -19.54 -11.13 -32.72
CA LYS A 69 -20.26 -9.92 -33.14
C LYS A 69 -19.35 -8.94 -33.89
N LYS A 70 -18.05 -8.90 -33.58
CA LYS A 70 -17.08 -8.04 -34.27
C LYS A 70 -16.80 -8.51 -35.69
N ASN A 71 -16.78 -9.83 -35.93
CA ASN A 71 -16.57 -10.41 -37.27
C ASN A 71 -17.73 -10.19 -38.26
N LEU A 72 -18.79 -9.48 -37.87
CA LEU A 72 -19.94 -9.12 -38.72
C LEU A 72 -19.91 -7.66 -39.21
N GLY A 73 -18.87 -6.89 -38.87
CA GLY A 73 -18.67 -5.53 -39.39
C GLY A 73 -17.27 -5.38 -39.99
N ASP A 74 -17.21 -5.10 -41.30
CA ASP A 74 -15.96 -4.84 -42.03
C ASP A 74 -15.19 -3.66 -41.41
N GLY A 75 -13.97 -3.94 -40.98
CA GLY A 75 -13.00 -2.94 -40.56
C GLY A 75 -11.70 -3.61 -40.12
N ASP A 76 -10.61 -3.34 -40.85
CA ASP A 76 -9.25 -3.89 -40.71
C ASP A 76 -8.90 -4.25 -39.25
N GLY A 77 -9.05 -5.54 -38.93
CA GLY A 77 -8.64 -6.11 -37.67
C GLY A 77 -7.17 -6.47 -37.76
N ALA A 78 -6.32 -5.74 -37.05
CA ALA A 78 -4.94 -6.16 -36.80
C ALA A 78 -4.93 -7.62 -36.34
N GLU A 79 -4.21 -8.49 -37.06
CA GLU A 79 -4.07 -9.90 -36.73
C GLU A 79 -3.54 -10.04 -35.30
N PHE A 80 -4.33 -10.67 -34.44
CA PHE A 80 -3.93 -11.05 -33.08
C PHE A 80 -2.83 -12.11 -33.16
N ASN A 81 -1.57 -11.71 -32.91
CA ASN A 81 -0.47 -12.65 -32.83
C ASN A 81 -0.44 -13.30 -31.42
N ASP A 82 -0.89 -14.55 -31.33
CA ASP A 82 -0.96 -15.32 -30.07
C ASP A 82 0.39 -15.42 -29.34
N SER A 83 1.53 -15.34 -30.05
CA SER A 83 2.87 -15.48 -29.45
C SER A 83 3.35 -14.24 -28.67
N GLU A 84 3.10 -13.03 -29.19
CA GLU A 84 3.39 -11.78 -28.46
C GLU A 84 2.41 -11.57 -27.30
N THR A 85 1.16 -11.96 -27.50
CA THR A 85 0.14 -11.86 -26.45
C THR A 85 0.47 -12.80 -25.28
N ALA A 86 0.98 -14.02 -25.54
CA ALA A 86 1.39 -14.96 -24.51
C ALA A 86 2.54 -14.46 -23.60
N HIS A 87 3.58 -13.82 -24.16
CA HIS A 87 4.65 -13.19 -23.36
C HIS A 87 4.16 -11.94 -22.59
N GLN A 88 3.16 -11.23 -23.12
CA GLN A 88 2.56 -10.06 -22.47
C GLN A 88 1.69 -10.42 -21.25
N PHE A 89 1.23 -11.67 -21.15
CA PHE A 89 0.49 -12.20 -20.00
C PHE A 89 1.39 -12.88 -18.96
N GLU A 90 2.71 -12.86 -19.15
CA GLU A 90 3.63 -13.44 -18.17
C GLU A 90 3.54 -12.67 -16.85
N THR A 91 3.48 -13.43 -15.76
CA THR A 91 3.41 -12.87 -14.42
C THR A 91 4.78 -12.30 -14.05
N PRO A 92 4.91 -10.99 -13.77
CA PRO A 92 6.19 -10.39 -13.43
C PRO A 92 6.78 -10.96 -12.15
N ASP A 93 8.10 -10.90 -12.07
CA ASP A 93 8.84 -11.27 -10.87
C ASP A 93 8.53 -10.30 -9.71
N SER A 94 8.47 -10.81 -8.48
CA SER A 94 8.19 -10.02 -7.25
C SER A 94 9.23 -10.37 -6.20
N VAL A 95 10.42 -9.82 -6.35
CA VAL A 95 11.64 -10.19 -5.62
C VAL A 95 11.48 -9.86 -4.13
N LEU A 96 11.00 -8.65 -3.85
CA LEU A 96 10.96 -8.07 -2.52
C LEU A 96 9.83 -8.67 -1.67
N LEU A 97 8.59 -8.63 -2.17
CA LEU A 97 7.41 -9.16 -1.51
C LEU A 97 7.45 -10.69 -1.37
N ARG A 98 8.03 -11.41 -2.35
CA ARG A 98 8.27 -12.85 -2.21
C ARG A 98 9.25 -13.12 -1.08
N HIS A 99 10.36 -12.39 -1.03
CA HIS A 99 11.32 -12.55 0.05
C HIS A 99 10.69 -12.30 1.43
N LEU A 100 9.89 -11.23 1.57
CA LEU A 100 9.16 -10.91 2.80
C LEU A 100 8.08 -11.95 3.13
N PHE A 101 7.42 -12.51 2.11
CA PHE A 101 6.46 -13.60 2.30
C PHE A 101 7.14 -14.78 3.01
N HIS A 102 8.28 -15.25 2.53
CA HIS A 102 8.96 -16.42 3.09
C HIS A 102 9.59 -16.17 4.46
N THR A 103 10.15 -14.99 4.67
CA THR A 103 10.92 -14.67 5.88
C THR A 103 10.06 -14.12 7.02
N HIS A 104 8.93 -13.48 6.71
CA HIS A 104 8.10 -12.79 7.71
C HIS A 104 6.64 -13.24 7.72
N LEU A 105 5.95 -13.28 6.57
CA LEU A 105 4.52 -13.63 6.58
C LEU A 105 4.31 -15.12 6.88
N ARG A 106 5.04 -16.00 6.20
CA ARG A 106 4.96 -17.46 6.39
C ARG A 106 5.45 -17.89 7.76
N THR A 107 6.26 -17.09 8.45
CA THR A 107 6.81 -17.39 9.78
C THR A 107 5.95 -16.88 10.93
N VAL A 108 4.79 -16.28 10.64
CA VAL A 108 3.81 -15.89 11.68
C VAL A 108 3.38 -17.12 12.48
N PRO A 109 3.36 -17.09 13.82
CA PRO A 109 2.96 -18.22 14.65
C PRO A 109 1.58 -18.76 14.27
N GLY A 110 1.52 -20.07 13.98
CA GLY A 110 0.34 -20.79 13.51
C GLY A 110 0.26 -20.85 11.98
N LEU A 111 0.74 -19.83 11.25
CA LEU A 111 0.80 -19.84 9.79
C LEU A 111 2.02 -20.60 9.27
N ASP A 112 3.09 -20.64 10.05
CA ASP A 112 4.28 -21.46 9.84
C ASP A 112 3.96 -22.97 9.85
N GLU A 113 2.98 -23.38 10.64
CA GLU A 113 2.50 -24.77 10.70
C GLU A 113 1.36 -25.07 9.72
N ALA A 114 0.89 -24.08 8.95
CA ALA A 114 -0.25 -24.27 8.06
C ALA A 114 0.10 -25.24 6.92
N PRO A 115 -0.80 -26.19 6.58
CA PRO A 115 -0.52 -27.16 5.52
C PRO A 115 -0.46 -26.49 4.15
N ASP A 116 0.29 -27.06 3.21
CA ASP A 116 0.39 -26.51 1.83
C ASP A 116 -1.00 -26.34 1.18
N THR A 117 -1.97 -27.21 1.51
CA THR A 117 -3.37 -27.11 1.07
C THR A 117 -4.04 -25.80 1.48
N TYR A 118 -3.68 -25.23 2.62
CA TYR A 118 -4.18 -23.93 3.04
C TYR A 118 -3.77 -22.82 2.05
N PHE A 119 -2.57 -22.91 1.49
CA PHE A 119 -2.08 -21.92 0.54
C PHE A 119 -2.58 -22.21 -0.88
N ASN A 120 -2.35 -23.42 -1.38
CA ASN A 120 -2.62 -23.76 -2.77
C ASN A 120 -4.10 -24.07 -3.10
N GLU A 121 -4.92 -24.47 -2.13
CA GLU A 121 -6.37 -24.71 -2.33
C GLU A 121 -7.27 -23.59 -1.81
N ARG A 122 -6.73 -22.61 -1.06
CA ARG A 122 -7.53 -21.47 -0.53
C ARG A 122 -7.04 -20.13 -1.03
N TRP A 123 -5.81 -19.74 -0.69
CA TRP A 123 -5.30 -18.40 -1.02
C TRP A 123 -4.97 -18.25 -2.50
N GLN A 124 -4.28 -19.21 -3.10
CA GLN A 124 -3.94 -19.17 -4.53
C GLN A 124 -5.19 -19.08 -5.44
N PRO A 125 -6.21 -19.95 -5.29
CA PRO A 125 -7.43 -19.84 -6.08
C PRO A 125 -8.22 -18.56 -5.78
N LEU A 126 -8.14 -18.02 -4.56
CA LEU A 126 -8.86 -16.79 -4.19
C LEU A 126 -8.27 -15.56 -4.90
N PHE A 127 -6.94 -15.46 -4.94
CA PHE A 127 -6.26 -14.41 -5.70
C PHE A 127 -6.51 -14.55 -7.20
N ASP A 128 -6.45 -15.78 -7.74
CA ASP A 128 -6.73 -16.03 -9.16
C ASP A 128 -8.21 -15.72 -9.52
N GLU A 129 -9.17 -16.08 -8.65
CA GLU A 129 -10.58 -15.73 -8.83
C GLU A 129 -10.78 -14.21 -8.83
N ALA A 130 -10.14 -13.51 -7.89
CA ALA A 130 -10.20 -12.05 -7.82
C ALA A 130 -9.58 -11.38 -9.05
N ALA A 131 -8.45 -11.89 -9.56
CA ALA A 131 -7.82 -11.40 -10.78
C ALA A 131 -8.72 -11.61 -12.02
N LEU A 132 -9.32 -12.81 -12.17
CA LEU A 132 -10.24 -13.12 -13.28
C LEU A 132 -11.49 -12.24 -13.28
N ARG A 133 -11.97 -11.81 -12.11
CA ARG A 133 -13.13 -10.91 -12.03
C ARG A 133 -12.83 -9.50 -12.53
N SER A 134 -11.58 -9.16 -12.87
CA SER A 134 -11.21 -7.91 -13.53
C SER A 134 -11.78 -6.68 -12.82
N PHE A 135 -11.58 -6.57 -11.49
CA PHE A 135 -11.99 -5.37 -10.75
C PHE A 135 -11.33 -4.13 -11.35
N SER A 136 -12.05 -3.03 -11.46
CA SER A 136 -11.58 -1.82 -12.14
C SER A 136 -10.38 -1.14 -11.48
N HIS A 137 -9.50 -0.58 -12.32
CA HIS A 137 -8.32 0.19 -11.92
C HIS A 137 -8.67 1.67 -11.70
N SER A 138 -7.80 2.39 -11.01
CA SER A 138 -7.94 3.84 -10.79
C SER A 138 -8.02 4.67 -12.07
N GLU A 139 -7.33 4.23 -13.14
CA GLU A 139 -7.29 4.92 -14.44
C GLU A 139 -8.65 4.84 -15.14
N GLU A 140 -9.25 3.64 -15.20
CA GLU A 140 -10.60 3.45 -15.76
C GLU A 140 -11.67 4.22 -14.98
N ARG A 141 -11.52 4.28 -13.66
CA ARG A 141 -12.47 4.97 -12.78
C ARG A 141 -12.32 6.48 -12.83
N ALA A 142 -11.20 7.00 -13.33
CA ALA A 142 -10.81 8.36 -13.04
C ALA A 142 -10.93 8.75 -11.55
N GLU A 143 -10.64 7.83 -10.64
CA GLU A 143 -10.68 8.00 -9.19
C GLU A 143 -9.72 6.98 -8.55
N LEU A 144 -9.02 7.33 -7.47
CA LEU A 144 -8.15 6.35 -6.78
C LEU A 144 -9.00 5.18 -6.26
N SER A 145 -8.76 3.98 -6.80
CA SER A 145 -9.47 2.79 -6.36
C SER A 145 -8.98 2.35 -4.97
N LYS A 146 -9.88 1.76 -4.16
CA LYS A 146 -9.50 1.20 -2.85
C LYS A 146 -8.41 0.13 -2.96
N ARG A 147 -8.46 -0.67 -4.02
CA ARG A 147 -7.46 -1.72 -4.32
C ARG A 147 -6.07 -1.14 -4.54
N ARG A 148 -5.98 0.13 -4.95
CA ARG A 148 -4.73 0.86 -5.07
C ARG A 148 -4.38 1.69 -3.83
N PHE A 149 -5.36 2.32 -3.20
CA PHE A 149 -5.19 3.10 -1.98
C PHE A 149 -4.56 2.30 -0.83
N TYR A 150 -5.05 1.08 -0.58
CA TYR A 150 -4.56 0.28 0.56
C TYR A 150 -3.12 -0.22 0.37
N PRO A 151 -2.67 -0.67 -0.82
CA PRO A 151 -1.26 -0.90 -1.08
C PRO A 151 -0.38 0.33 -0.84
N ILE A 152 -0.75 1.50 -1.37
CA ILE A 152 -0.02 2.76 -1.14
C ILE A 152 0.14 3.03 0.36
N LEU A 153 -0.97 2.88 1.10
CA LEU A 153 -0.98 3.03 2.54
C LEU A 153 -0.10 1.98 3.22
N THR A 154 -0.12 0.73 2.76
CA THR A 154 0.72 -0.36 3.29
C THR A 154 2.20 -0.09 3.05
N THR A 155 2.57 0.35 1.84
CA THR A 155 3.93 0.77 1.44
C THR A 155 4.46 1.92 2.31
N ARG A 156 3.61 2.81 2.81
CA ARG A 156 4.03 3.86 3.76
C ARG A 156 4.70 3.28 5.00
N TYR A 157 4.10 2.24 5.58
CA TYR A 157 4.50 1.71 6.88
C TYR A 157 5.47 0.56 6.71
N LEU A 158 5.11 -0.41 5.88
CA LEU A 158 5.96 -1.57 5.65
C LEU A 158 7.18 -1.18 4.80
N GLY A 159 7.09 -0.19 3.92
CA GLY A 159 8.24 0.26 3.14
C GLY A 159 9.40 0.83 3.98
N ALA A 160 9.10 1.46 5.13
CA ALA A 160 10.14 1.88 6.07
C ALA A 160 10.81 0.70 6.78
N PHE A 161 10.04 -0.35 7.08
CA PHE A 161 10.56 -1.61 7.60
C PHE A 161 11.46 -2.30 6.54
N VAL A 162 10.98 -2.40 5.31
CA VAL A 162 11.70 -2.99 4.18
C VAL A 162 13.02 -2.28 3.90
N ALA A 163 12.98 -0.94 3.79
CA ALA A 163 14.15 -0.14 3.50
C ALA A 163 15.20 -0.16 4.64
N ARG A 164 14.80 -0.43 5.89
CA ARG A 164 15.75 -0.62 7.00
C ARG A 164 16.51 -1.93 6.91
N GLY A 165 15.89 -3.00 6.42
CA GLY A 165 16.61 -4.25 6.18
C GLY A 165 17.56 -4.22 5.00
N ILE A 166 17.65 -3.10 4.27
CA ILE A 166 18.64 -2.91 3.20
C ILE A 166 19.82 -2.10 3.77
N GLY A 167 20.99 -2.73 3.82
CA GLY A 167 22.23 -2.09 4.24
C GLY A 167 22.69 -1.05 3.22
N ILE A 168 23.11 0.13 3.68
CA ILE A 168 23.66 1.18 2.83
C ILE A 168 25.18 1.10 2.86
N ARG A 169 25.82 1.14 1.69
CA ARG A 169 27.28 1.23 1.51
C ARG A 169 27.64 2.57 0.87
N GLY A 170 28.84 3.06 1.17
CA GLY A 170 29.40 4.31 0.63
C GLY A 170 30.63 4.75 1.43
N GLU A 171 31.33 5.77 0.94
CA GLU A 171 32.45 6.39 1.67
C GLU A 171 31.96 6.95 3.02
N GLY A 172 32.68 6.63 4.11
CA GLY A 172 32.34 7.05 5.47
C GLY A 172 31.22 6.26 6.16
N GLU A 173 30.56 5.31 5.48
CA GLU A 173 29.56 4.44 6.10
C GLU A 173 30.24 3.26 6.85
N LEU A 174 29.67 2.88 8.00
CA LEU A 174 30.14 1.74 8.80
C LEU A 174 29.80 0.40 8.10
N ARG A 175 30.62 -0.64 8.33
CA ARG A 175 30.35 -2.01 7.86
C ARG A 175 30.12 -3.00 8.99
N GLY A 176 29.22 -3.98 8.78
CA GLY A 176 29.06 -5.19 9.59
C GLY A 176 28.32 -5.02 10.94
N PRO A 177 28.02 -6.12 11.65
CA PRO A 177 27.61 -6.10 13.06
C PRO A 177 28.72 -5.62 13.97
N GLY A 178 28.34 -4.98 15.08
CA GLY A 178 29.28 -4.55 16.11
C GLY A 178 29.78 -3.11 15.95
N PRO A 179 30.73 -2.68 16.80
CA PRO A 179 31.41 -1.39 16.71
C PRO A 179 32.35 -1.41 15.50
N GLY A 180 31.77 -1.38 14.30
CA GLY A 180 32.52 -1.41 13.06
C GLY A 180 33.47 -0.21 12.94
N VAL A 181 34.59 -0.41 12.25
CA VAL A 181 35.50 0.68 11.88
C VAL A 181 34.98 1.33 10.59
N PRO A 182 34.74 2.66 10.54
CA PRO A 182 34.35 3.34 9.31
C PRO A 182 35.28 2.99 8.14
N GLY A 183 34.70 2.59 6.99
CA GLY A 183 35.45 2.28 5.78
C GLY A 183 36.13 0.89 5.70
N SER A 184 36.09 0.05 6.74
CA SER A 184 36.69 -1.30 6.73
C SER A 184 35.81 -2.33 6.02
N GLU A 185 36.40 -3.29 5.27
CA GLU A 185 35.68 -4.43 4.67
C GLU A 185 35.45 -5.60 5.64
N ALA A 186 36.11 -5.60 6.81
CA ALA A 186 36.07 -6.71 7.75
C ALA A 186 34.71 -6.82 8.46
N TRP A 187 34.16 -8.03 8.51
CA TRP A 187 32.91 -8.34 9.21
C TRP A 187 33.21 -8.91 10.60
N ASP A 188 32.69 -8.27 11.64
CA ASP A 188 32.58 -8.92 12.94
C ASP A 188 31.44 -9.94 12.90
N VAL A 189 31.71 -11.15 13.39
CA VAL A 189 30.83 -12.32 13.25
C VAL A 189 29.78 -12.35 14.37
N GLY A 190 28.51 -12.65 14.02
CA GLY A 190 27.43 -12.91 14.98
C GLY A 190 26.69 -11.68 15.56
N LYS A 191 25.74 -11.97 16.47
CA LYS A 191 25.06 -10.99 17.31
C LYS A 191 26.06 -10.50 18.38
N LYS A 192 26.74 -9.38 18.13
CA LYS A 192 27.58 -8.69 19.13
C LYS A 192 27.00 -7.31 19.39
N TRP A 193 25.95 -7.27 20.20
CA TRP A 193 25.20 -6.04 20.46
C TRP A 193 25.78 -5.26 21.64
N GLY A 194 25.65 -3.94 21.58
CA GLY A 194 26.18 -2.96 22.53
C GLY A 194 25.73 -1.54 22.17
N ALA A 195 25.90 -0.57 23.08
CA ALA A 195 25.56 0.82 22.83
C ALA A 195 26.32 1.34 21.60
N GLY A 196 25.60 1.77 20.55
CA GLY A 196 26.20 2.21 19.28
C GLY A 196 26.42 1.11 18.24
N THR A 197 25.95 -0.12 18.48
CA THR A 197 25.92 -1.19 17.47
C THR A 197 24.58 -1.21 16.74
N CYS A 198 24.62 -1.40 15.41
CA CYS A 198 23.48 -1.45 14.49
C CYS A 198 22.77 -0.13 14.14
N LYS A 199 23.51 0.79 13.52
CA LYS A 199 22.94 1.68 12.50
C LYS A 199 23.10 1.06 11.11
N ARG A 200 22.43 -0.07 10.84
CA ARG A 200 22.40 -0.66 9.49
C ARG A 200 21.12 -0.27 8.77
N GLY A 201 21.29 0.23 7.54
CA GLY A 201 20.23 0.88 6.78
C GLY A 201 19.82 2.24 7.34
N LEU A 202 19.28 3.11 6.48
CA LEU A 202 18.55 4.35 6.78
C LEU A 202 18.87 5.10 8.11
N ALA A 203 20.14 5.26 8.50
CA ALA A 203 20.51 5.75 9.84
C ALA A 203 20.60 7.27 9.97
N HIS A 204 20.49 7.98 8.85
CA HIS A 204 20.66 9.41 8.77
C HIS A 204 19.39 10.11 8.22
N PRO A 205 18.20 9.92 8.83
CA PRO A 205 17.03 10.68 8.42
C PRO A 205 17.24 12.16 8.76
N ILE A 206 16.78 13.08 7.89
CA ILE A 206 16.76 14.52 8.20
C ILE A 206 16.03 14.77 9.54
N ARG A 207 16.53 15.71 10.36
CA ARG A 207 15.93 16.06 11.66
C ARG A 207 15.65 17.56 11.71
N ILE A 208 14.69 17.96 12.54
CA ILE A 208 14.52 19.37 12.91
C ILE A 208 15.73 19.72 13.76
N ASP A 209 16.53 20.69 13.30
CA ASP A 209 17.70 21.15 14.03
C ASP A 209 17.32 22.10 15.17
N ALA A 210 18.33 22.54 15.95
CA ALA A 210 18.11 23.42 17.09
C ALA A 210 17.62 24.82 16.67
N ALA A 211 18.04 25.32 15.51
CA ALA A 211 17.68 26.65 15.04
C ALA A 211 16.20 26.69 14.64
N LEU A 212 15.75 25.71 13.84
CA LEU A 212 14.36 25.58 13.45
C LEU A 212 13.47 25.25 14.65
N MET A 213 13.94 24.44 15.60
CA MET A 213 13.19 24.20 16.84
C MET A 213 13.02 25.48 17.68
N ALA A 214 14.04 26.34 17.74
CA ALA A 214 13.94 27.63 18.42
C ALA A 214 12.91 28.56 17.76
N LYS A 215 12.80 28.53 16.42
CA LYS A 215 11.72 29.24 15.70
C LYS A 215 10.35 28.68 16.04
N ILE A 216 10.18 27.35 16.08
CA ILE A 216 8.94 26.70 16.52
C ILE A 216 8.58 27.12 17.94
N ASP A 217 9.54 27.15 18.87
CA ASP A 217 9.33 27.56 20.27
C ASP A 217 8.96 29.05 20.42
N SER A 218 9.23 29.86 19.39
CA SER A 218 9.04 31.32 19.39
C SER A 218 7.77 31.77 18.65
N LEU A 219 6.95 30.83 18.15
CA LEU A 219 5.67 31.13 17.48
C LEU A 219 4.69 31.91 18.37
N PHE A 220 4.81 31.75 19.70
CA PHE A 220 3.98 32.41 20.71
C PHE A 220 4.87 33.13 21.74
N GLN A 221 4.34 34.17 22.37
CA GLN A 221 5.05 35.01 23.35
C GLN A 221 4.27 35.10 24.66
N GLY A 222 4.93 35.58 25.72
CA GLY A 222 4.32 35.70 27.05
C GLY A 222 3.76 34.38 27.57
N THR A 223 2.60 34.43 28.23
CA THR A 223 1.92 33.26 28.80
C THR A 223 1.49 32.23 27.75
N GLU A 224 1.15 32.65 26.53
CA GLU A 224 0.89 31.75 25.40
C GLU A 224 2.15 30.99 24.99
N GLY A 225 3.29 31.69 24.96
CA GLY A 225 4.61 31.10 24.71
C GLY A 225 5.01 30.07 25.76
N GLU A 226 4.69 30.32 27.03
CA GLU A 226 4.91 29.36 28.12
C GLU A 226 4.07 28.09 27.94
N ALA A 227 2.78 28.22 27.64
CA ALA A 227 1.90 27.08 27.36
C ALA A 227 2.38 26.28 26.14
N TRP A 228 2.78 26.96 25.07
CA TRP A 228 3.31 26.33 23.85
C TRP A 228 4.62 25.56 24.11
N LYS A 229 5.53 26.13 24.91
CA LYS A 229 6.79 25.46 25.29
C LYS A 229 6.56 24.28 26.23
N ARG A 230 5.58 24.35 27.14
CA ARG A 230 5.13 23.20 27.95
C ARG A 230 4.64 22.07 27.06
N ALA A 231 3.84 22.37 26.04
CA ALA A 231 3.42 21.38 25.04
C ALA A 231 4.61 20.80 24.27
N GLY A 232 5.59 21.63 23.91
CA GLY A 232 6.85 21.19 23.30
C GLY A 232 7.66 20.24 24.21
N ALA A 233 7.67 20.48 25.52
CA ALA A 233 8.30 19.59 26.49
C ALA A 233 7.62 18.22 26.56
N GLU A 234 6.28 18.16 26.50
CA GLU A 234 5.53 16.90 26.40
C GLU A 234 5.82 16.15 25.10
N THR A 235 5.83 16.86 23.97
CA THR A 235 6.20 16.29 22.67
C THR A 235 7.60 15.68 22.73
N LYS A 236 8.57 16.42 23.28
CA LYS A 236 9.94 15.94 23.47
C LYS A 236 10.00 14.71 24.37
N ARG A 237 9.33 14.73 25.53
CA ARG A 237 9.29 13.61 26.50
C ARG A 237 8.82 12.31 25.83
N VAL A 238 7.66 12.37 25.18
CA VAL A 238 7.04 11.20 24.54
C VAL A 238 7.85 10.72 23.34
N ARG A 239 8.32 11.65 22.50
CA ARG A 239 9.16 11.30 21.34
C ARG A 239 10.50 10.69 21.75
N SER A 240 11.14 11.21 22.80
CA SER A 240 12.38 10.66 23.35
C SER A 240 12.17 9.27 23.93
N GLY A 241 11.11 9.04 24.70
CA GLY A 241 10.78 7.70 25.22
C GLY A 241 10.54 6.69 24.10
N TRP A 242 9.82 7.08 23.04
CA TRP A 242 9.66 6.24 21.86
C TRP A 242 10.97 5.97 21.10
N GLN A 243 11.86 6.96 20.95
CA GLN A 243 13.17 6.72 20.32
C GLN A 243 14.01 5.75 21.15
N GLN A 244 14.10 5.97 22.46
CA GLN A 244 14.87 5.10 23.37
C GLN A 244 14.34 3.66 23.35
N TRP A 245 13.02 3.47 23.37
CA TRP A 245 12.42 2.14 23.26
C TRP A 245 12.75 1.48 21.92
N LYS A 246 12.60 2.19 20.80
CA LYS A 246 12.96 1.67 19.47
C LYS A 246 14.44 1.33 19.35
N GLU A 247 15.32 2.21 19.83
CA GLU A 247 16.77 1.98 19.86
C GLU A 247 17.06 0.74 20.70
N SER A 248 16.44 0.59 21.88
CA SER A 248 16.59 -0.61 22.70
C SER A 248 16.14 -1.88 21.97
N ILE A 249 14.96 -1.93 21.35
CA ILE A 249 14.51 -3.16 20.68
C ILE A 249 15.29 -3.45 19.39
N VAL A 250 15.88 -2.43 18.75
CA VAL A 250 16.63 -2.60 17.49
C VAL A 250 18.10 -2.86 17.73
N GLU A 251 18.70 -2.32 18.80
CA GLU A 251 20.16 -2.33 19.08
C GLU A 251 20.58 -3.29 20.21
N ASP A 252 19.64 -3.92 20.92
CA ASP A 252 19.91 -4.89 21.98
C ASP A 252 19.25 -6.24 21.65
N GLU A 253 20.03 -7.33 21.71
CA GLU A 253 19.53 -8.72 21.52
C GLU A 253 18.31 -9.04 22.37
N THR A 254 18.31 -8.49 23.58
CA THR A 254 17.31 -8.74 24.61
C THR A 254 16.34 -7.59 24.73
N GLY A 255 16.44 -6.54 23.91
CA GLY A 255 15.59 -5.34 24.03
C GLY A 255 14.10 -5.66 23.87
N LEU A 256 13.76 -6.55 22.95
CA LEU A 256 12.40 -7.01 22.74
C LEU A 256 11.93 -7.93 23.87
N GLU A 257 12.78 -8.84 24.33
CA GLU A 257 12.52 -9.69 25.50
C GLU A 257 12.23 -8.84 26.75
N LYS A 258 13.09 -7.85 27.05
CA LYS A 258 12.90 -6.87 28.13
C LYS A 258 11.58 -6.12 28.02
N THR A 259 11.13 -5.82 26.80
CA THR A 259 9.83 -5.20 26.54
C THR A 259 8.69 -6.14 26.90
N PHE A 260 8.74 -7.41 26.45
CA PHE A 260 7.70 -8.39 26.78
C PHE A 260 7.68 -8.79 28.26
N ASN A 261 8.82 -8.78 28.94
CA ASN A 261 8.90 -9.00 30.39
C ASN A 261 8.16 -7.91 31.18
N GLN A 262 7.94 -6.72 30.60
CA GLN A 262 7.08 -5.71 31.22
C GLN A 262 5.61 -6.12 31.27
N LEU A 263 5.18 -7.12 30.48
CA LEU A 263 3.82 -7.63 30.52
C LEU A 263 3.51 -8.35 31.84
N ASP A 264 4.47 -8.64 32.73
CA ASP A 264 4.17 -9.15 34.07
C ASP A 264 3.48 -8.09 34.96
N ILE A 265 3.59 -6.82 34.59
CA ILE A 265 2.92 -5.71 35.27
C ILE A 265 1.49 -5.62 34.73
N ALA A 266 0.48 -5.88 35.56
CA ALA A 266 -0.92 -5.86 35.11
C ALA A 266 -1.44 -4.47 34.70
N ASN A 267 -0.91 -3.41 35.32
CA ASN A 267 -1.41 -2.05 35.17
C ASN A 267 -0.35 -1.13 34.53
N MET A 268 -0.68 -0.51 33.40
CA MET A 268 0.21 0.36 32.63
C MET A 268 0.77 1.52 33.47
N LYS A 269 0.03 1.98 34.49
CA LYS A 269 0.48 3.04 35.41
C LYS A 269 1.68 2.63 36.26
N ASN A 270 1.97 1.34 36.37
CA ASN A 270 3.09 0.81 37.16
C ASN A 270 4.32 0.48 36.30
N LEU A 271 4.23 0.66 34.97
CA LEU A 271 5.36 0.47 34.07
C LEU A 271 6.52 1.43 34.41
N PRO A 272 7.78 1.12 34.04
CA PRO A 272 8.85 2.10 34.06
C PRO A 272 8.55 3.29 33.14
N LEU A 273 9.05 4.48 33.49
CA LEU A 273 8.73 5.74 32.80
C LEU A 273 8.99 5.68 31.28
N GLN A 274 10.08 5.04 30.86
CA GLN A 274 10.40 4.89 29.43
C GLN A 274 9.29 4.17 28.64
N TYR A 275 8.70 3.10 29.21
CA TYR A 275 7.64 2.34 28.57
C TYR A 275 6.30 3.07 28.63
N LYS A 276 6.02 3.85 29.68
CA LYS A 276 4.85 4.74 29.71
C LYS A 276 4.91 5.78 28.59
N ASN A 277 6.06 6.43 28.42
CA ASN A 277 6.26 7.41 27.35
C ASN A 277 6.11 6.77 25.96
N ALA A 278 6.66 5.56 25.76
CA ALA A 278 6.51 4.82 24.52
C ALA A 278 5.05 4.38 24.26
N ALA A 279 4.34 3.91 25.30
CA ALA A 279 2.93 3.56 25.21
C ALA A 279 2.06 4.79 24.88
N GLU A 280 2.36 5.95 25.45
CA GLU A 280 1.68 7.21 25.16
C GLU A 280 1.87 7.63 23.69
N PHE A 281 3.07 7.45 23.13
CA PHE A 281 3.31 7.63 21.70
C PHE A 281 2.47 6.66 20.86
N ALA A 282 2.47 5.37 21.22
CA ALA A 282 1.71 4.34 20.50
C ALA A 282 0.19 4.59 20.54
N ARG A 283 -0.34 5.06 21.67
CA ARG A 283 -1.73 5.50 21.84
C ARG A 283 -2.08 6.63 20.88
N ASN A 284 -1.29 7.71 20.86
CA ASN A 284 -1.52 8.86 19.99
C ASN A 284 -1.44 8.46 18.51
N PHE A 285 -0.48 7.59 18.17
CA PHE A 285 -0.35 7.03 16.82
C PHE A 285 -1.58 6.22 16.42
N ALA A 286 -2.03 5.29 17.27
CA ALA A 286 -3.22 4.48 17.03
C ALA A 286 -4.49 5.34 16.90
N ALA A 287 -4.63 6.39 17.70
CA ALA A 287 -5.74 7.34 17.64
C ALA A 287 -5.82 8.08 16.30
N GLU A 288 -4.68 8.60 15.82
CA GLU A 288 -4.63 9.28 14.53
C GLU A 288 -5.06 8.35 13.40
N TRP A 289 -4.65 7.09 13.47
CA TRP A 289 -5.01 6.06 12.50
C TRP A 289 -6.49 5.69 12.52
N MET A 290 -7.05 5.48 13.70
CA MET A 290 -8.48 5.20 13.84
C MET A 290 -9.29 6.35 13.23
N ARG A 291 -8.95 7.59 13.57
CA ARG A 291 -9.58 8.78 12.98
C ARG A 291 -9.37 8.83 11.47
N TYR A 292 -8.14 8.65 10.98
CA TYR A 292 -7.84 8.69 9.56
C TYR A 292 -8.73 7.73 8.77
N PHE A 293 -8.85 6.49 9.24
CA PHE A 293 -9.62 5.45 8.55
C PHE A 293 -11.13 5.73 8.51
N VAL A 294 -11.72 6.26 9.58
CA VAL A 294 -13.18 6.40 9.71
C VAL A 294 -13.70 7.83 9.58
N VAL A 295 -12.81 8.83 9.46
CA VAL A 295 -13.16 10.26 9.33
C VAL A 295 -12.52 10.90 8.11
N VAL A 296 -11.22 10.68 7.85
CA VAL A 296 -10.45 11.53 6.92
C VAL A 296 -10.37 10.96 5.51
N GLN A 297 -10.03 9.68 5.37
CA GLN A 297 -9.75 9.12 4.05
C GLN A 297 -11.00 9.16 3.14
N PRO A 298 -10.83 9.19 1.80
CA PRO A 298 -11.95 9.26 0.85
C PRO A 298 -12.98 8.12 1.00
N GLY A 299 -12.60 6.98 1.58
CA GLY A 299 -13.48 5.83 1.85
C GLY A 299 -14.06 5.75 3.27
N ALA A 300 -13.90 6.80 4.09
CA ALA A 300 -14.22 6.81 5.52
C ALA A 300 -15.66 6.42 5.85
N ASP A 301 -16.65 7.04 5.20
CA ASP A 301 -18.07 6.80 5.51
C ASP A 301 -18.53 5.39 5.13
N GLU A 302 -18.01 4.85 4.01
CA GLU A 302 -18.29 3.46 3.64
C GLU A 302 -17.66 2.49 4.63
N LEU A 303 -16.42 2.73 5.07
CA LEU A 303 -15.75 1.91 6.08
C LEU A 303 -16.46 1.99 7.43
N PHE A 304 -16.86 3.18 7.85
CA PHE A 304 -17.60 3.39 9.08
C PHE A 304 -18.98 2.73 9.04
N SER A 305 -19.70 2.83 7.92
CA SER A 305 -20.97 2.13 7.71
C SER A 305 -20.78 0.62 7.82
N ALA A 306 -19.73 0.07 7.20
CA ALA A 306 -19.38 -1.34 7.33
C ALA A 306 -19.09 -1.75 8.78
N LEU A 307 -18.26 -0.96 9.50
CA LEU A 307 -17.96 -1.17 10.92
C LEU A 307 -19.23 -1.20 11.76
N LYS A 308 -20.11 -0.22 11.58
CA LYS A 308 -21.38 -0.11 12.30
C LYS A 308 -22.30 -1.30 12.01
N ILE A 309 -22.44 -1.70 10.74
CA ILE A 309 -23.25 -2.86 10.34
C ILE A 309 -22.69 -4.14 10.98
N MET A 310 -21.37 -4.37 10.89
CA MET A 310 -20.72 -5.52 11.52
C MET A 310 -20.95 -5.56 13.02
N HIS A 311 -20.72 -4.44 13.71
CA HIS A 311 -20.94 -4.32 15.15
C HIS A 311 -22.40 -4.56 15.54
N THR A 312 -23.36 -4.03 14.77
CA THR A 312 -24.80 -4.17 15.06
C THR A 312 -25.29 -5.61 14.83
N LEU A 313 -24.76 -6.30 13.82
CA LEU A 313 -25.17 -7.67 13.50
C LEU A 313 -24.45 -8.74 14.33
N PHE A 314 -23.33 -8.41 14.97
CA PHE A 314 -22.55 -9.37 15.75
C PHE A 314 -23.26 -9.71 17.09
N PRO A 315 -23.53 -10.99 17.38
CA PRO A 315 -24.28 -11.38 18.56
C PRO A 315 -23.38 -11.46 19.81
N TYR A 316 -22.92 -10.31 20.33
CA TYR A 316 -21.98 -10.24 21.46
C TYR A 316 -22.41 -11.07 22.67
N LYS A 317 -23.69 -10.99 23.08
CA LYS A 317 -24.19 -11.76 24.24
C LYS A 317 -24.01 -13.28 24.06
N GLY A 318 -24.35 -13.79 22.87
CA GLY A 318 -24.21 -15.22 22.56
C GLY A 318 -22.74 -15.63 22.44
N ALA A 319 -21.91 -14.78 21.81
CA ALA A 319 -20.48 -15.02 21.69
C ALA A 319 -19.77 -15.01 23.06
N ILE A 320 -20.10 -14.07 23.94
CA ILE A 320 -19.57 -14.00 25.32
C ILE A 320 -19.95 -15.27 26.09
N LEU A 321 -21.20 -15.72 26.01
CA LEU A 321 -21.65 -16.96 26.66
C LEU A 321 -20.89 -18.19 26.12
N LEU A 322 -20.64 -18.25 24.82
CA LEU A 322 -19.85 -19.33 24.22
C LEU A 322 -18.38 -19.30 24.65
N LEU A 323 -17.79 -18.11 24.83
CA LEU A 323 -16.41 -17.96 25.28
C LEU A 323 -16.20 -18.28 26.76
N GLN A 324 -17.27 -18.30 27.56
CA GLN A 324 -17.22 -18.85 28.92
C GLN A 324 -17.06 -20.38 28.94
N VAL A 325 -17.25 -21.05 27.80
CA VAL A 325 -17.05 -22.50 27.68
C VAL A 325 -15.55 -22.80 27.63
N ALA A 326 -15.07 -23.58 28.59
CA ALA A 326 -13.64 -23.93 28.76
C ALA A 326 -13.02 -24.79 27.62
N ASN A 327 -13.74 -25.07 26.53
CA ASN A 327 -13.27 -25.95 25.46
C ASN A 327 -13.08 -25.18 24.14
N ALA A 328 -11.84 -25.08 23.68
CA ALA A 328 -11.45 -24.35 22.48
C ALA A 328 -12.10 -24.87 21.18
N GLN A 329 -12.33 -26.18 21.05
CA GLN A 329 -13.06 -26.74 19.90
C GLN A 329 -14.51 -26.26 19.88
N LYS A 330 -15.17 -26.24 21.05
CA LYS A 330 -16.54 -25.71 21.18
C LYS A 330 -16.58 -24.21 20.89
N VAL A 331 -15.58 -23.45 21.34
CA VAL A 331 -15.44 -22.02 21.04
C VAL A 331 -15.32 -21.79 19.53
N ILE A 332 -14.39 -22.46 18.86
CA ILE A 332 -14.16 -22.29 17.41
C ILE A 332 -15.37 -22.75 16.60
N ALA A 333 -15.96 -23.90 16.94
CA ALA A 333 -17.19 -24.37 16.31
C ALA A 333 -18.35 -23.38 16.52
N GLY A 334 -18.46 -22.78 17.70
CA GLY A 334 -19.44 -21.75 18.01
C GLY A 334 -19.23 -20.46 17.21
N ILE A 335 -17.99 -19.98 17.09
CA ILE A 335 -17.63 -18.82 16.26
C ILE A 335 -17.93 -19.11 14.79
N LEU A 336 -17.54 -20.27 14.27
CA LEU A 336 -17.86 -20.70 12.91
C LEU A 336 -19.38 -20.77 12.69
N ALA A 337 -20.13 -21.26 13.66
CA ALA A 337 -21.59 -21.26 13.59
C ALA A 337 -22.15 -19.83 13.54
N ILE A 338 -21.65 -18.90 14.35
CA ILE A 338 -22.08 -17.49 14.30
C ILE A 338 -21.78 -16.85 12.93
N LEU A 339 -20.58 -17.08 12.40
CA LEU A 339 -20.10 -16.42 11.18
C LEU A 339 -20.68 -17.04 9.90
N LEU A 340 -20.74 -18.38 9.85
CA LEU A 340 -20.95 -19.15 8.62
C LEU A 340 -22.25 -19.96 8.61
N ALA A 341 -22.94 -20.17 9.74
CA ALA A 341 -24.17 -20.96 9.73
C ALA A 341 -25.25 -20.32 8.86
N ARG A 342 -26.05 -21.20 8.23
CA ARG A 342 -27.20 -20.84 7.39
C ARG A 342 -28.48 -21.47 7.96
N PRO A 343 -28.96 -21.00 9.12
CA PRO A 343 -30.15 -21.56 9.74
C PRO A 343 -31.34 -21.41 8.80
N ALA A 344 -32.07 -22.51 8.57
CA ALA A 344 -33.22 -22.56 7.66
C ALA A 344 -32.93 -22.00 6.24
N GLY A 345 -31.70 -22.14 5.75
CA GLY A 345 -31.30 -21.64 4.43
C GLY A 345 -31.04 -20.13 4.35
N MET A 346 -31.11 -19.40 5.47
CA MET A 346 -30.78 -17.97 5.49
C MET A 346 -29.29 -17.73 5.17
N PRO A 347 -28.93 -16.58 4.57
CA PRO A 347 -27.54 -16.19 4.38
C PRO A 347 -26.78 -16.11 5.71
N SER A 348 -25.49 -16.48 5.70
CA SER A 348 -24.64 -16.39 6.89
C SER A 348 -24.43 -14.95 7.35
N LEU A 349 -23.90 -14.73 8.56
CA LEU A 349 -23.58 -13.37 9.04
C LEU A 349 -22.64 -12.65 8.07
N VAL A 350 -21.59 -13.31 7.59
CA VAL A 350 -20.66 -12.77 6.58
C VAL A 350 -21.42 -12.34 5.33
N GLN A 351 -22.31 -13.20 4.81
CA GLN A 351 -23.10 -12.88 3.62
C GLN A 351 -24.08 -11.73 3.85
N ARG A 352 -24.70 -11.64 5.04
CA ARG A 352 -25.61 -10.55 5.41
C ARG A 352 -24.87 -9.21 5.52
N VAL A 353 -23.71 -9.18 6.15
CA VAL A 353 -22.85 -7.98 6.23
C VAL A 353 -22.49 -7.50 4.82
N VAL A 354 -21.95 -8.40 3.98
CA VAL A 354 -21.56 -8.05 2.60
C VAL A 354 -22.78 -7.57 1.81
N SER A 355 -23.91 -8.29 1.88
CA SER A 355 -25.12 -7.92 1.16
C SER A 355 -25.68 -6.57 1.60
N ALA A 356 -25.67 -6.26 2.90
CA ALA A 356 -26.15 -4.99 3.42
C ALA A 356 -25.32 -3.82 2.89
N ILE A 357 -24.00 -3.95 2.88
CA ILE A 357 -23.07 -2.92 2.38
C ILE A 357 -23.19 -2.78 0.87
N VAL A 358 -23.07 -3.90 0.14
CA VAL A 358 -22.96 -3.92 -1.32
C VAL A 358 -24.28 -3.54 -1.99
N ASN A 359 -25.40 -4.14 -1.59
CA ASN A 359 -26.68 -3.94 -2.29
C ASN A 359 -27.22 -2.52 -2.11
N SER A 360 -27.05 -1.94 -0.91
CA SER A 360 -27.45 -0.55 -0.67
C SER A 360 -26.65 0.40 -1.57
N GLN A 361 -25.33 0.25 -1.59
CA GLN A 361 -24.45 1.11 -2.38
C GLN A 361 -24.66 0.93 -3.89
N ALA A 362 -24.86 -0.29 -4.38
CA ALA A 362 -25.15 -0.54 -5.80
C ALA A 362 -26.45 0.13 -6.25
N LYS A 363 -27.51 0.08 -5.42
CA LYS A 363 -28.78 0.78 -5.67
C LYS A 363 -28.62 2.30 -5.64
N ASP A 364 -27.85 2.82 -4.69
CA ASP A 364 -27.56 4.26 -4.59
C ASP A 364 -26.80 4.76 -5.82
N LEU A 365 -25.77 4.05 -6.28
CA LEU A 365 -25.04 4.39 -7.51
C LEU A 365 -25.96 4.41 -8.73
N GLU A 366 -26.80 3.39 -8.88
CA GLU A 366 -27.77 3.28 -9.98
C GLU A 366 -28.72 4.48 -10.01
N LYS A 367 -29.35 4.78 -8.87
CA LYS A 367 -30.40 5.80 -8.78
C LYS A 367 -29.83 7.23 -8.83
N LYS A 368 -28.76 7.49 -8.08
CA LYS A 368 -28.27 8.86 -7.83
C LYS A 368 -27.21 9.31 -8.84
N LYS A 369 -26.47 8.39 -9.48
CA LYS A 369 -25.35 8.75 -10.35
C LYS A 369 -25.52 8.22 -11.78
N ILE A 370 -25.73 6.92 -11.96
CA ILE A 370 -25.74 6.27 -13.29
C ILE A 370 -26.92 6.76 -14.16
N LYS A 371 -28.17 6.71 -13.63
CA LYS A 371 -29.35 7.11 -14.40
C LYS A 371 -29.32 8.60 -14.82
N PRO A 372 -29.03 9.56 -13.93
CA PRO A 372 -28.92 10.97 -14.32
C PRO A 372 -27.81 11.22 -15.35
N LEU A 373 -26.62 10.62 -15.18
CA LEU A 373 -25.52 10.78 -16.14
C LEU A 373 -25.89 10.23 -17.52
N ARG A 374 -26.55 9.06 -17.60
CA ARG A 374 -27.02 8.51 -18.88
C ARG A 374 -27.97 9.47 -19.59
N GLN A 375 -28.89 10.10 -18.86
CA GLN A 375 -29.85 11.06 -19.42
C GLN A 375 -29.15 12.32 -19.95
N LEU A 376 -28.11 12.79 -19.28
CA LEU A 376 -27.38 14.00 -19.67
C LEU A 376 -26.45 13.79 -20.86
N ILE A 377 -25.77 12.65 -20.92
CA ILE A 377 -24.90 12.31 -22.05
C ILE A 377 -25.73 12.20 -23.34
N ALA A 378 -26.96 11.66 -23.23
CA ALA A 378 -27.94 11.54 -24.31
C ALA A 378 -27.38 10.94 -25.64
N ASP A 379 -26.33 10.12 -25.54
CA ASP A 379 -25.65 9.49 -26.68
C ASP A 379 -25.56 7.98 -26.45
N PRO A 380 -26.51 7.18 -27.00
CA PRO A 380 -26.51 5.73 -26.86
C PRO A 380 -25.25 5.06 -27.41
N ARG A 381 -24.57 5.67 -28.39
CA ARG A 381 -23.32 5.12 -28.94
C ARG A 381 -22.27 4.99 -27.84
N ILE A 382 -22.10 6.05 -27.06
CA ILE A 382 -21.15 6.11 -25.95
C ILE A 382 -21.60 5.22 -24.78
N THR A 383 -22.85 5.39 -24.32
CA THR A 383 -23.31 4.68 -23.11
C THR A 383 -23.38 3.17 -23.31
N ASN A 384 -23.81 2.70 -24.50
CA ASN A 384 -23.87 1.27 -24.79
C ASN A 384 -22.48 0.66 -24.98
N ALA A 385 -21.51 1.41 -25.54
CA ALA A 385 -20.14 0.96 -25.63
C ALA A 385 -19.51 0.78 -24.23
N ILE A 386 -19.74 1.74 -23.33
CA ILE A 386 -19.32 1.65 -21.92
C ILE A 386 -19.99 0.46 -21.23
N ASP A 387 -21.33 0.34 -21.31
CA ASP A 387 -22.05 -0.79 -20.70
C ASP A 387 -21.57 -2.14 -21.24
N GLY A 388 -21.28 -2.20 -22.55
CA GLY A 388 -20.74 -3.37 -23.21
C GLY A 388 -19.37 -3.76 -22.65
N TYR A 389 -18.45 -2.81 -22.54
CA TYR A 389 -17.14 -3.03 -21.92
C TYR A 389 -17.27 -3.54 -20.48
N VAL A 390 -18.07 -2.84 -19.65
CA VAL A 390 -18.20 -3.17 -18.23
C VAL A 390 -18.88 -4.53 -18.05
N SER A 391 -19.93 -4.83 -18.80
CA SER A 391 -20.65 -6.11 -18.69
C SER A 391 -19.81 -7.32 -19.11
N ARG A 392 -18.98 -7.19 -20.16
CA ARG A 392 -18.02 -8.25 -20.54
C ARG A 392 -17.03 -8.52 -19.42
N GLY A 393 -16.48 -7.46 -18.83
CA GLY A 393 -15.60 -7.58 -17.68
C GLY A 393 -14.36 -8.43 -17.94
N SER A 394 -13.90 -8.47 -19.19
CA SER A 394 -12.76 -9.29 -19.61
C SER A 394 -11.46 -8.71 -19.04
N TRP A 395 -10.67 -9.56 -18.37
CA TRP A 395 -9.36 -9.18 -17.85
C TRP A 395 -8.34 -8.95 -18.99
N THR A 396 -8.40 -9.74 -20.06
CA THR A 396 -7.51 -9.59 -21.22
C THR A 396 -7.79 -8.27 -21.96
N GLU A 397 -9.07 -7.98 -22.24
CA GLU A 397 -9.49 -6.75 -22.90
C GLU A 397 -9.05 -5.52 -22.10
N LYS A 398 -9.23 -5.54 -20.78
CA LYS A 398 -8.80 -4.47 -19.89
C LYS A 398 -7.30 -4.18 -19.99
N LEU A 399 -6.46 -5.21 -19.89
CA LEU A 399 -5.00 -5.04 -19.96
C LEU A 399 -4.56 -4.48 -21.31
N THR A 400 -5.15 -4.95 -22.41
CA THR A 400 -4.88 -4.43 -23.75
C THR A 400 -5.27 -2.95 -23.85
N ILE A 401 -6.44 -2.56 -23.34
CA ILE A 401 -6.90 -1.17 -23.35
C ILE A 401 -5.94 -0.27 -22.55
N GLN A 402 -5.49 -0.71 -21.38
CA GLN A 402 -4.55 0.04 -20.56
C GLN A 402 -3.21 0.26 -21.28
N LYS A 403 -2.69 -0.80 -21.91
CA LYS A 403 -1.46 -0.73 -22.69
C LYS A 403 -1.60 0.23 -23.88
N GLU A 404 -2.66 0.10 -24.67
CA GLU A 404 -2.92 0.98 -25.81
C GLU A 404 -3.12 2.43 -25.40
N ALA A 405 -3.81 2.70 -24.29
CA ALA A 405 -3.98 4.03 -23.73
C ALA A 405 -2.64 4.66 -23.36
N GLN A 406 -1.73 3.88 -22.76
CA GLN A 406 -0.38 4.31 -22.42
C GLN A 406 0.49 4.55 -23.65
N GLU A 407 0.56 3.60 -24.59
CA GLU A 407 1.40 3.68 -25.79
C GLU A 407 0.97 4.83 -26.71
N LYS A 408 -0.34 4.98 -26.93
CA LYS A 408 -0.89 6.05 -27.76
C LYS A 408 -1.01 7.37 -27.01
N SER A 409 -0.74 7.38 -25.70
CA SER A 409 -1.02 8.50 -24.81
C SER A 409 -2.43 9.05 -25.07
N ARG A 410 -3.47 8.23 -24.86
CA ARG A 410 -4.89 8.59 -25.00
C ARG A 410 -5.63 8.18 -23.73
N ASP A 411 -6.81 8.75 -23.49
CA ASP A 411 -7.65 8.30 -22.38
C ASP A 411 -8.12 6.85 -22.55
N VAL A 412 -8.29 6.15 -21.42
CA VAL A 412 -8.89 4.82 -21.38
C VAL A 412 -10.30 4.82 -21.99
N LEU A 413 -11.12 5.85 -21.72
CA LEU A 413 -12.44 5.97 -22.35
C LEU A 413 -12.32 6.07 -23.87
N THR A 414 -11.39 6.86 -24.38
CA THR A 414 -11.17 7.00 -25.82
C THR A 414 -10.85 5.65 -26.46
N ILE A 415 -9.95 4.87 -25.86
CA ILE A 415 -9.60 3.53 -26.38
C ILE A 415 -10.81 2.58 -26.32
N ILE A 416 -11.61 2.61 -25.25
CA ILE A 416 -12.86 1.83 -25.14
C ILE A 416 -13.80 2.17 -26.31
N LEU A 417 -14.02 3.46 -26.59
CA LEU A 417 -14.94 3.92 -27.63
C LEU A 417 -14.45 3.62 -29.05
N LEU A 418 -13.13 3.73 -29.28
CA LEU A 418 -12.50 3.36 -30.56
C LEU A 418 -12.63 1.86 -30.84
N ARG A 419 -12.34 1.00 -29.85
CA ARG A 419 -12.44 -0.46 -30.02
C ARG A 419 -13.86 -0.94 -30.24
N ALA A 420 -14.84 -0.22 -29.69
CA ALA A 420 -16.26 -0.47 -29.91
C ALA A 420 -16.79 0.10 -31.24
N SER A 421 -15.95 0.83 -32.01
CA SER A 421 -16.35 1.58 -33.20
C SER A 421 -17.57 2.47 -32.94
N ALA A 422 -17.68 2.99 -31.72
CA ALA A 422 -18.89 3.67 -31.25
C ALA A 422 -19.01 5.09 -31.81
N VAL A 423 -17.87 5.78 -31.93
CA VAL A 423 -17.78 7.18 -32.34
C VAL A 423 -16.57 7.33 -33.28
N PRO A 424 -16.68 8.08 -34.40
CA PRO A 424 -15.55 8.34 -35.30
C PRO A 424 -14.35 8.97 -34.57
N GLU A 425 -13.13 8.56 -34.93
CA GLU A 425 -11.89 9.06 -34.31
C GLU A 425 -11.73 10.59 -34.33
N PRO A 426 -12.10 11.33 -35.39
CA PRO A 426 -12.04 12.79 -35.38
C PRO A 426 -12.94 13.43 -34.31
N GLU A 427 -14.17 12.92 -34.14
CA GLU A 427 -15.13 13.40 -33.13
C GLU A 427 -14.61 13.11 -31.71
N LEU A 428 -14.09 11.89 -31.47
CA LEU A 428 -13.48 11.53 -30.18
C LEU A 428 -12.26 12.39 -29.84
N THR A 429 -11.43 12.69 -30.83
CA THR A 429 -10.23 13.51 -30.63
C THR A 429 -10.59 14.94 -30.29
N GLN A 430 -11.68 15.49 -30.84
CA GLN A 430 -12.20 16.81 -30.45
C GLN A 430 -12.74 16.81 -29.01
N LEU A 431 -13.54 15.81 -28.64
CA LEU A 431 -14.06 15.66 -27.27
C LEU A 431 -12.95 15.60 -26.22
N GLU A 432 -11.94 14.76 -26.47
CA GLU A 432 -10.80 14.58 -25.57
C GLU A 432 -9.95 15.86 -25.45
N LYS A 433 -9.63 16.52 -26.58
CA LYS A 433 -8.91 17.80 -26.57
C LYS A 433 -9.65 18.90 -25.81
N ALA A 434 -10.96 19.01 -26.02
CA ALA A 434 -11.81 19.98 -25.32
C ALA A 434 -11.80 19.75 -23.80
N CYS A 435 -11.86 18.48 -23.36
CA CYS A 435 -11.78 18.15 -21.94
C CYS A 435 -10.41 18.50 -21.34
N ILE A 436 -9.32 18.20 -22.05
CA ILE A 436 -7.95 18.48 -21.59
C ILE A 436 -7.71 20.00 -21.46
N ALA A 437 -8.25 20.79 -22.37
CA ALA A 437 -8.15 22.26 -22.31
C ALA A 437 -9.10 22.90 -21.28
N SER A 438 -9.88 22.10 -20.54
CA SER A 438 -10.87 22.59 -19.59
C SER A 438 -10.48 22.34 -18.12
N PRO A 439 -11.04 23.10 -17.16
CA PRO A 439 -10.86 22.83 -15.73
C PRO A 439 -11.33 21.43 -15.27
N LEU A 440 -12.16 20.76 -16.07
CA LEU A 440 -12.69 19.41 -15.78
C LEU A 440 -11.60 18.33 -15.76
N LEU A 441 -10.43 18.61 -16.36
CA LEU A 441 -9.28 17.70 -16.31
C LEU A 441 -8.74 17.57 -14.87
N GLY A 442 -8.67 18.68 -14.14
CA GLY A 442 -8.14 18.72 -12.78
C GLY A 442 -9.12 18.18 -11.74
N ASP A 443 -10.43 18.41 -11.95
CA ASP A 443 -11.49 17.89 -11.09
C ASP A 443 -12.68 17.44 -11.94
N LEU A 444 -12.77 16.12 -12.18
CA LEU A 444 -13.84 15.54 -12.96
C LEU A 444 -15.21 15.67 -12.27
N ASP A 445 -15.24 15.84 -10.94
CA ASP A 445 -16.48 15.90 -10.18
C ASP A 445 -17.22 17.22 -10.43
N LEU A 446 -16.55 18.23 -10.99
CA LEU A 446 -17.15 19.44 -11.55
C LEU A 446 -18.18 19.15 -12.67
N ALA A 447 -18.10 17.99 -13.31
CA ALA A 447 -19.06 17.57 -14.34
C ALA A 447 -20.29 16.83 -13.77
N TYR A 448 -20.36 16.58 -12.46
CA TYR A 448 -21.57 16.04 -11.85
C TYR A 448 -22.68 17.09 -11.83
N PRO A 449 -23.93 16.68 -12.12
CA PRO A 449 -25.10 17.50 -11.78
C PRO A 449 -25.20 17.72 -10.27
N PRO A 450 -25.65 18.90 -9.80
CA PRO A 450 -25.76 19.20 -8.38
C PRO A 450 -26.58 18.17 -7.58
N ASP A 451 -27.63 17.61 -8.19
CA ASP A 451 -28.51 16.62 -7.53
C ASP A 451 -27.95 15.20 -7.51
N CYS A 452 -26.83 14.93 -8.20
CA CYS A 452 -26.14 13.64 -8.14
C CYS A 452 -25.29 13.48 -6.87
N LEU A 453 -24.96 14.59 -6.20
CA LEU A 453 -24.10 14.64 -5.03
C LEU A 453 -24.85 15.17 -3.80
N PRO A 454 -24.56 14.65 -2.59
CA PRO A 454 -25.09 15.23 -1.36
C PRO A 454 -24.59 16.68 -1.20
N PRO A 455 -25.33 17.55 -0.47
CA PRO A 455 -25.02 18.98 -0.39
C PRO A 455 -23.57 19.32 -0.03
N ALA A 456 -22.94 18.54 0.86
CA ALA A 456 -21.56 18.75 1.29
C ALA A 456 -20.51 18.41 0.21
N GLU A 457 -20.86 17.60 -0.80
CA GLU A 457 -19.97 17.18 -1.89
C GLU A 457 -20.22 17.95 -3.19
N ARG A 458 -21.25 18.81 -3.25
CA ARG A 458 -21.59 19.56 -4.46
C ARG A 458 -20.46 20.51 -4.84
N ARG A 459 -20.00 20.41 -6.08
CA ARG A 459 -19.02 21.33 -6.66
C ARG A 459 -19.74 22.44 -7.41
N THR A 460 -19.17 23.65 -7.39
CA THR A 460 -19.64 24.76 -8.23
C THR A 460 -19.21 24.50 -9.67
N PRO A 461 -20.13 24.50 -10.65
CA PRO A 461 -19.77 24.27 -12.05
C PRO A 461 -18.73 25.30 -12.54
N PRO A 462 -17.68 24.87 -13.25
CA PRO A 462 -16.64 25.77 -13.73
C PRO A 462 -17.16 26.63 -14.87
N ASN A 463 -16.54 27.79 -15.09
CA ASN A 463 -16.78 28.57 -16.29
C ASN A 463 -16.10 27.87 -17.48
N LEU A 464 -16.88 27.50 -18.49
CA LEU A 464 -16.41 26.75 -19.66
C LEU A 464 -16.52 27.60 -20.92
N SER A 465 -15.62 27.34 -21.87
CA SER A 465 -15.65 27.97 -23.20
C SER A 465 -17.01 27.79 -23.87
N ALA A 466 -17.54 28.85 -24.51
CA ALA A 466 -18.81 28.77 -25.24
C ALA A 466 -18.73 27.80 -26.43
N THR A 467 -17.54 27.61 -27.02
CA THR A 467 -17.32 26.77 -28.20
C THR A 467 -17.03 25.32 -27.80
N ASP A 468 -16.09 25.10 -26.87
CA ASP A 468 -15.60 23.77 -26.52
C ASP A 468 -16.20 23.20 -25.23
N GLY A 469 -16.92 24.02 -24.45
CA GLY A 469 -17.41 23.63 -23.13
C GLY A 469 -18.41 22.47 -23.14
N GLN A 470 -19.27 22.39 -24.16
CA GLN A 470 -20.20 21.26 -24.31
C GLN A 470 -19.49 19.96 -24.66
N LEU A 471 -18.45 20.04 -25.50
CA LEU A 471 -17.61 18.88 -25.85
C LEU A 471 -16.85 18.36 -24.62
N ALA A 472 -16.25 19.27 -23.85
CA ALA A 472 -15.57 18.98 -22.61
C ALA A 472 -16.51 18.31 -21.58
N LEU A 473 -17.71 18.86 -21.37
CA LEU A 473 -18.72 18.30 -20.49
C LEU A 473 -19.16 16.91 -20.91
N LYS A 474 -19.45 16.69 -22.20
CA LYS A 474 -19.89 15.39 -22.71
C LYS A 474 -18.83 14.32 -22.46
N PHE A 475 -17.55 14.62 -22.72
CA PHE A 475 -16.45 13.70 -22.44
C PHE A 475 -16.31 13.44 -20.94
N ALA A 476 -16.30 14.49 -20.11
CA ALA A 476 -16.18 14.37 -18.66
C ALA A 476 -17.32 13.55 -18.02
N GLN A 477 -18.56 13.81 -18.44
CA GLN A 477 -19.74 13.06 -18.00
C GLN A 477 -19.69 11.60 -18.45
N SER A 478 -19.18 11.32 -19.65
CA SER A 478 -18.97 9.95 -20.14
C SER A 478 -17.94 9.20 -19.30
N LYS A 479 -16.88 9.87 -18.82
CA LYS A 479 -15.93 9.31 -17.87
C LYS A 479 -16.56 9.06 -16.50
N LEU A 480 -17.36 10.01 -15.98
CA LEU A 480 -18.13 9.80 -14.74
C LEU A 480 -19.10 8.63 -14.88
N TYR A 481 -19.69 8.45 -16.06
CA TYR A 481 -20.58 7.32 -16.32
C TYR A 481 -19.80 5.99 -16.26
N LEU A 482 -18.68 5.87 -16.97
CA LEU A 482 -17.76 4.72 -16.88
C LEU A 482 -17.37 4.42 -15.42
N ARG A 483 -16.93 5.44 -14.67
CA ARG A 483 -16.58 5.32 -13.24
C ARG A 483 -17.71 4.67 -12.43
N ASN A 484 -18.92 5.19 -12.53
CA ASN A 484 -20.02 4.76 -11.67
C ASN A 484 -20.55 3.38 -12.04
N VAL A 485 -20.58 3.03 -13.34
CA VAL A 485 -20.97 1.69 -13.81
C VAL A 485 -19.93 0.65 -13.37
N LEU A 486 -18.63 0.97 -13.44
CA LEU A 486 -17.55 0.12 -12.90
C LEU A 486 -17.66 -0.04 -11.37
N LYS A 487 -17.92 1.05 -10.62
CA LYS A 487 -18.12 1.00 -9.16
C LYS A 487 -19.30 0.12 -8.76
N LYS A 488 -20.37 0.09 -9.57
CA LYS A 488 -21.53 -0.79 -9.36
C LYS A 488 -21.18 -2.24 -9.66
N ARG A 489 -20.56 -2.52 -10.82
CA ARG A 489 -20.10 -3.87 -11.17
C ARG A 489 -19.17 -4.46 -10.12
N ASP A 490 -18.16 -3.70 -9.69
CA ASP A 490 -17.17 -4.22 -8.74
C ASP A 490 -17.79 -4.56 -7.39
N ARG A 491 -18.82 -3.81 -6.98
CA ARG A 491 -19.66 -4.14 -5.82
C ARG A 491 -20.39 -5.47 -6.02
N GLU A 492 -21.05 -5.65 -7.16
CA GLU A 492 -21.73 -6.91 -7.51
C GLU A 492 -20.76 -8.11 -7.56
N GLN A 493 -19.55 -7.92 -8.13
CA GLN A 493 -18.50 -8.94 -8.16
C GLN A 493 -17.97 -9.27 -6.76
N ALA A 494 -17.79 -8.28 -5.88
CA ALA A 494 -17.40 -8.51 -4.49
C ALA A 494 -18.46 -9.33 -3.73
N ALA A 495 -19.75 -9.05 -3.94
CA ALA A 495 -20.83 -9.89 -3.41
C ALA A 495 -20.82 -11.30 -4.01
N ALA A 496 -20.51 -11.46 -5.30
CA ALA A 496 -20.39 -12.78 -5.93
C ALA A 496 -19.26 -13.62 -5.31
N VAL A 497 -18.09 -13.00 -5.02
CA VAL A 497 -16.98 -13.66 -4.31
C VAL A 497 -17.41 -14.07 -2.89
N ALA A 498 -18.06 -13.17 -2.15
CA ALA A 498 -18.51 -13.47 -0.78
C ALA A 498 -19.57 -14.58 -0.72
N ASN A 499 -20.35 -14.75 -1.79
CA ASN A 499 -21.33 -15.81 -1.93
C ASN A 499 -20.76 -17.11 -2.49
N SER A 500 -19.48 -17.12 -2.92
CA SER A 500 -18.80 -18.32 -3.38
C SER A 500 -18.50 -19.27 -2.20
N SER A 501 -18.24 -20.54 -2.51
CA SER A 501 -17.84 -21.52 -1.49
C SER A 501 -16.42 -21.30 -0.96
N LEU A 502 -15.62 -20.49 -1.66
CA LEU A 502 -14.20 -20.28 -1.36
C LEU A 502 -14.02 -19.48 -0.08
N ILE A 503 -14.76 -18.37 0.09
CA ILE A 503 -14.64 -17.51 1.29
C ILE A 503 -14.98 -18.26 2.59
N PRO A 504 -16.13 -18.96 2.70
CA PRO A 504 -16.41 -19.77 3.90
C PRO A 504 -15.39 -20.87 4.15
N ALA A 505 -14.88 -21.54 3.10
CA ALA A 505 -13.86 -22.56 3.22
C ALA A 505 -12.53 -21.98 3.72
N THR A 506 -12.09 -20.84 3.18
CA THR A 506 -10.90 -20.12 3.64
C THR A 506 -11.05 -19.71 5.10
N ILE A 507 -12.17 -19.10 5.51
CA ILE A 507 -12.41 -18.72 6.92
C ILE A 507 -12.33 -19.94 7.84
N LYS A 508 -12.97 -21.06 7.44
CA LYS A 508 -12.95 -22.30 8.20
C LYS A 508 -11.53 -22.85 8.37
N ASP A 509 -10.76 -22.91 7.29
CA ASP A 509 -9.40 -23.48 7.32
C ASP A 509 -8.42 -22.52 8.01
N THR A 510 -8.58 -21.21 7.90
CA THR A 510 -7.83 -20.24 8.69
C THR A 510 -8.06 -20.45 10.19
N LEU A 511 -9.32 -20.59 10.64
CA LEU A 511 -9.61 -20.79 12.05
C LEU A 511 -9.17 -22.17 12.57
N ASN A 512 -9.30 -23.23 11.76
CA ASN A 512 -9.00 -24.60 12.19
C ASN A 512 -7.54 -25.02 11.98
N ALA A 513 -6.92 -24.68 10.85
CA ALA A 513 -5.58 -25.13 10.51
C ALA A 513 -4.50 -24.16 11.01
N VAL A 514 -4.77 -22.84 10.99
CA VAL A 514 -3.78 -21.81 11.38
C VAL A 514 -3.93 -21.45 12.85
N PHE A 515 -5.12 -21.02 13.28
CA PHE A 515 -5.28 -20.39 14.60
C PHE A 515 -5.82 -21.30 15.70
N TYR A 516 -6.20 -22.55 15.40
CA TYR A 516 -6.79 -23.45 16.40
C TYR A 516 -5.90 -23.61 17.64
N LYS A 517 -4.62 -23.95 17.44
CA LYS A 517 -3.68 -24.16 18.54
C LYS A 517 -3.50 -22.89 19.37
N ALA A 518 -3.29 -21.75 18.71
CA ALA A 518 -3.12 -20.47 19.37
C ALA A 518 -4.36 -20.08 20.19
N ILE A 519 -5.55 -20.14 19.60
CA ILE A 519 -6.82 -19.87 20.30
C ILE A 519 -6.99 -20.80 21.50
N ALA A 520 -6.66 -22.09 21.35
CA ALA A 520 -6.78 -23.06 22.42
C ALA A 520 -5.84 -22.79 23.60
N ILE A 521 -4.62 -22.30 23.32
CA ILE A 521 -3.66 -21.90 24.35
C ILE A 521 -4.12 -20.60 25.02
N ILE A 522 -4.51 -19.59 24.24
CA ILE A 522 -4.98 -18.30 24.76
C ILE A 522 -6.22 -18.48 25.64
N ALA A 523 -7.18 -19.31 25.23
CA ALA A 523 -8.40 -19.57 25.99
C ALA A 523 -8.16 -20.17 27.39
N ARG A 524 -6.96 -20.74 27.65
CA ARG A 524 -6.58 -21.25 28.97
C ARG A 524 -5.89 -20.21 29.86
N HIS A 525 -5.40 -19.11 29.28
CA HIS A 525 -4.60 -18.10 29.98
C HIS A 525 -5.30 -16.74 30.08
N ALA A 526 -6.20 -16.42 29.15
CA ALA A 526 -6.94 -15.16 29.12
C ALA A 526 -8.44 -15.38 29.25
N ASN A 527 -9.11 -14.46 29.95
CA ASN A 527 -10.57 -14.47 30.04
C ASN A 527 -11.20 -13.90 28.76
N LEU A 528 -11.31 -14.74 27.73
CA LEU A 528 -11.81 -14.35 26.40
C LEU A 528 -13.22 -13.73 26.44
N ALA A 529 -14.07 -14.12 27.38
CA ALA A 529 -15.41 -13.55 27.55
C ALA A 529 -15.32 -12.09 28.00
N SER A 530 -14.50 -11.78 29.02
CA SER A 530 -14.24 -10.40 29.45
C SER A 530 -13.53 -9.59 28.37
N ARG A 531 -12.56 -10.17 27.66
CA ARG A 531 -11.85 -9.48 26.56
C ARG A 531 -12.76 -9.15 25.38
N LEU A 532 -13.73 -10.01 25.07
CA LEU A 532 -14.75 -9.71 24.07
C LEU A 532 -15.70 -8.59 24.54
N ALA A 533 -16.01 -8.52 25.83
CA ALA A 533 -16.80 -7.43 26.41
C ALA A 533 -16.02 -6.10 26.35
N ASP A 534 -14.72 -6.11 26.65
CA ASP A 534 -13.84 -4.94 26.48
C ASP A 534 -13.84 -4.44 25.03
N LEU A 535 -13.71 -5.37 24.07
CA LEU A 535 -13.80 -5.05 22.64
C LEU A 535 -15.19 -4.50 22.25
N GLN A 536 -16.27 -5.01 22.84
CA GLN A 536 -17.61 -4.48 22.62
C GLN A 536 -17.73 -3.03 23.13
N ALA A 537 -17.22 -2.75 24.33
CA ALA A 537 -17.23 -1.42 24.92
C ALA A 537 -16.43 -0.42 24.07
N PHE A 538 -15.23 -0.81 23.63
CA PHE A 538 -14.43 -0.01 22.71
C PHE A 538 -15.18 0.32 21.42
N ASN A 539 -15.80 -0.67 20.76
CA ASN A 539 -16.54 -0.45 19.51
C ASN A 539 -17.77 0.46 19.71
N ASN A 540 -18.50 0.31 20.82
CA ASN A 540 -19.60 1.20 21.18
C ASN A 540 -19.12 2.66 21.28
N ASP A 541 -18.03 2.88 22.01
CA ASP A 541 -17.46 4.21 22.21
C ASP A 541 -16.90 4.79 20.91
N ALA A 542 -16.22 3.99 20.09
CA ALA A 542 -15.71 4.42 18.79
C ALA A 542 -16.84 4.88 17.85
N ILE A 543 -17.96 4.14 17.82
CA ILE A 543 -19.15 4.52 17.06
C ILE A 543 -19.77 5.80 17.63
N ASN A 544 -19.84 5.93 18.95
CA ASN A 544 -20.35 7.15 19.60
C ASN A 544 -19.48 8.37 19.30
N VAL A 545 -18.15 8.25 19.35
CA VAL A 545 -17.22 9.33 18.98
C VAL A 545 -17.50 9.78 17.55
N ARG A 546 -17.54 8.84 16.58
CA ARG A 546 -17.80 9.20 15.18
C ARG A 546 -19.12 9.93 14.96
N MET A 547 -20.17 9.52 15.66
CA MET A 547 -21.54 10.01 15.47
C MET A 547 -21.88 11.27 16.26
N LYS A 548 -21.28 11.47 17.44
CA LYS A 548 -21.74 12.46 18.43
C LYS A 548 -20.69 13.49 18.83
N SER A 549 -19.41 13.28 18.50
CA SER A 549 -18.35 14.26 18.78
C SER A 549 -18.08 15.13 17.55
N GLN A 550 -17.15 16.08 17.70
CA GLN A 550 -16.66 16.91 16.60
C GLN A 550 -15.64 16.18 15.71
N ASN A 551 -15.36 14.89 15.97
CA ASN A 551 -14.35 14.09 15.28
C ASN A 551 -12.94 14.70 15.29
N THR A 552 -12.63 15.50 16.31
CA THR A 552 -11.30 16.11 16.48
C THR A 552 -10.26 15.06 16.84
N ARG A 553 -8.97 15.33 16.63
CA ARG A 553 -7.91 14.40 17.06
C ARG A 553 -7.96 14.13 18.56
N ALA A 554 -8.28 15.15 19.36
CA ALA A 554 -8.43 15.02 20.81
C ALA A 554 -9.53 14.02 21.22
N ASP A 555 -10.66 13.98 20.49
CA ASP A 555 -11.74 13.00 20.75
C ASP A 555 -11.25 11.56 20.58
N TRP A 556 -10.49 11.29 19.51
CA TRP A 556 -9.96 9.95 19.22
C TRP A 556 -8.79 9.56 20.12
N ILE A 557 -7.96 10.52 20.54
CA ILE A 557 -6.90 10.30 21.53
C ILE A 557 -7.51 9.97 22.90
N ALA A 558 -8.60 10.63 23.29
CA ALA A 558 -9.35 10.33 24.51
C ALA A 558 -9.99 8.93 24.47
N LEU A 559 -10.57 8.54 23.33
CA LEU A 559 -11.05 7.17 23.11
C LEU A 559 -9.94 6.14 23.31
N ALA A 560 -8.78 6.33 22.68
CA ALA A 560 -7.65 5.42 22.81
C ALA A 560 -7.17 5.32 24.27
N ALA A 561 -7.02 6.46 24.95
CA ALA A 561 -6.60 6.52 26.35
C ALA A 561 -7.57 5.79 27.30
N ARG A 562 -8.87 5.87 27.03
CA ARG A 562 -9.90 5.18 27.84
C ARG A 562 -9.80 3.66 27.77
N HIS A 563 -9.38 3.11 26.63
CA HIS A 563 -9.42 1.67 26.35
C HIS A 563 -8.04 1.00 26.30
N GLU A 564 -6.93 1.75 26.34
CA GLU A 564 -5.57 1.19 26.22
C GLU A 564 -5.23 0.18 27.32
N GLN A 565 -5.69 0.42 28.56
CA GLN A 565 -5.45 -0.50 29.67
C GLN A 565 -6.14 -1.85 29.45
N SER A 566 -7.32 -1.89 28.83
CA SER A 566 -8.01 -3.14 28.52
C SER A 566 -7.26 -3.94 27.45
N LEU A 567 -6.74 -3.26 26.42
CA LEU A 567 -5.90 -3.88 25.39
C LEU A 567 -4.60 -4.42 25.99
N TYR A 568 -3.91 -3.60 26.80
CA TYR A 568 -2.68 -4.01 27.47
C TYR A 568 -2.91 -5.19 28.42
N PHE A 569 -4.00 -5.17 29.19
CA PHE A 569 -4.33 -6.25 30.12
C PHE A 569 -4.55 -7.59 29.40
N PHE A 570 -5.07 -7.57 28.17
CA PHE A 570 -5.15 -8.80 27.36
C PHE A 570 -3.76 -9.39 27.07
N PHE A 571 -2.78 -8.55 26.72
CA PHE A 571 -1.40 -9.01 26.53
C PHE A 571 -0.74 -9.45 27.84
N HIS A 572 -1.04 -8.78 28.97
CA HIS A 572 -0.61 -9.21 30.31
C HIS A 572 -1.10 -10.63 30.63
N GLU A 573 -2.38 -10.95 30.39
CA GLU A 573 -2.91 -12.31 30.59
C GLU A 573 -2.18 -13.37 29.74
N MET A 574 -1.57 -12.96 28.63
CA MET A 574 -0.82 -13.84 27.73
C MET A 574 0.70 -13.80 27.97
N SER A 575 1.20 -13.14 29.02
CA SER A 575 2.65 -12.93 29.20
C SER A 575 3.43 -14.24 29.21
N THR A 576 2.91 -15.27 29.86
CA THR A 576 3.52 -16.61 29.96
C THR A 576 3.55 -17.41 28.65
N ILE A 577 2.77 -17.01 27.64
CA ILE A 577 2.64 -17.70 26.34
C ILE A 577 3.05 -16.81 25.16
N ILE A 578 3.62 -15.63 25.42
CA ILE A 578 3.92 -14.63 24.39
C ILE A 578 5.14 -14.99 23.54
N GLU A 579 5.97 -15.94 24.00
CA GLU A 579 7.26 -16.27 23.40
C GLU A 579 7.24 -16.51 21.88
N PRO A 580 6.32 -17.31 21.29
CA PRO A 580 6.31 -17.51 19.84
C PRO A 580 6.07 -16.21 19.06
N PHE A 581 5.19 -15.35 19.59
CA PHE A 581 4.92 -14.03 19.01
C PHE A 581 6.12 -13.08 19.18
N ALA A 582 6.74 -13.08 20.38
CA ALA A 582 7.94 -12.30 20.66
C ALA A 582 9.09 -12.68 19.72
N ARG A 583 9.30 -13.98 19.49
CA ARG A 583 10.32 -14.50 18.57
C ARG A 583 10.05 -14.09 17.12
N TRP A 584 8.79 -14.14 16.67
CA TRP A 584 8.43 -13.64 15.35
C TRP A 584 8.69 -12.14 15.19
N CYS A 585 8.38 -11.34 16.21
CA CYS A 585 8.76 -9.92 16.23
C CYS A 585 10.29 -9.73 16.19
N GLN A 586 11.06 -10.61 16.85
CA GLN A 586 12.53 -10.59 16.80
C GLN A 586 13.07 -10.83 15.39
N TYR A 587 12.45 -11.69 14.58
CA TYR A 587 12.85 -11.87 13.17
C TYR A 587 12.77 -10.55 12.38
N GLY A 588 11.71 -9.77 12.60
CA GLY A 588 11.58 -8.45 11.97
C GLY A 588 12.67 -7.46 12.43
N VAL A 589 13.02 -7.50 13.71
CA VAL A 589 14.14 -6.72 14.26
C VAL A 589 15.47 -7.15 13.65
N ASP A 590 15.73 -8.46 13.57
CA ASP A 590 16.95 -9.05 13.03
C ASP A 590 17.10 -8.73 11.53
N TYR A 591 15.99 -8.72 10.77
CA TYR A 591 15.97 -8.24 9.38
C TYR A 591 16.45 -6.78 9.29
N MET A 592 15.88 -5.88 10.10
CA MET A 592 16.23 -4.46 10.09
C MET A 592 17.67 -4.18 10.55
N SER A 593 18.20 -4.97 11.48
CA SER A 593 19.50 -4.70 12.10
C SER A 593 20.68 -5.38 11.41
N LEU A 594 20.45 -6.54 10.78
CA LEU A 594 21.52 -7.35 10.19
C LEU A 594 21.60 -7.24 8.66
N SER A 595 20.56 -6.66 8.02
CA SER A 595 20.41 -6.66 6.57
C SER A 595 20.57 -8.05 5.96
N THR A 596 20.04 -9.06 6.64
CA THR A 596 20.21 -10.48 6.31
C THR A 596 19.11 -10.98 5.39
N THR A 597 19.43 -11.96 4.55
CA THR A 597 18.44 -12.75 3.80
C THR A 597 17.83 -13.90 4.62
N ASP A 598 18.36 -14.18 5.82
CA ASP A 598 17.85 -15.20 6.73
C ASP A 598 17.67 -14.59 8.14
N PRO A 599 16.61 -13.80 8.35
CA PRO A 599 16.34 -13.18 9.65
C PRO A 599 15.83 -14.16 10.71
N VAL A 600 15.45 -15.38 10.31
CA VAL A 600 14.98 -16.44 11.22
C VAL A 600 16.16 -17.12 11.89
N HIS A 601 17.31 -17.22 11.19
CA HIS A 601 18.57 -17.74 11.72
C HIS A 601 19.63 -16.63 11.68
N PRO A 602 19.55 -15.62 12.55
CA PRO A 602 20.42 -14.45 12.53
C PRO A 602 21.92 -14.76 12.70
N GLY A 603 22.27 -15.94 13.23
CA GLY A 603 23.65 -16.45 13.31
C GLY A 603 24.14 -17.21 12.09
N ASN A 604 23.36 -17.28 11.00
CA ASN A 604 23.76 -17.90 9.74
C ASN A 604 24.69 -16.94 8.97
N ASP A 605 26.01 -17.17 9.05
CA ASP A 605 27.01 -16.34 8.39
C ASP A 605 27.13 -16.60 6.88
N ASP A 606 26.66 -17.76 6.41
CA ASP A 606 26.61 -18.09 4.98
C ASP A 606 25.47 -17.34 4.25
N ALA A 607 24.51 -16.80 5.00
CA ALA A 607 23.42 -16.02 4.44
C ALA A 607 23.96 -14.71 3.82
N LYS A 608 23.64 -14.50 2.54
CA LYS A 608 23.93 -13.23 1.87
C LYS A 608 23.27 -12.06 2.60
N ARG A 609 23.90 -10.90 2.51
CA ARG A 609 23.37 -9.64 3.02
C ARG A 609 22.72 -8.84 1.89
N ILE A 610 21.64 -8.15 2.19
CA ILE A 610 20.90 -7.29 1.27
C ILE A 610 21.47 -5.88 1.41
N GLU A 611 22.38 -5.50 0.52
CA GLU A 611 23.12 -4.24 0.63
C GLU A 611 23.24 -3.52 -0.69
N VAL A 612 23.29 -2.19 -0.63
CA VAL A 612 23.39 -1.32 -1.80
C VAL A 612 24.47 -0.28 -1.60
N ASN A 613 25.48 -0.29 -2.47
CA ASN A 613 26.38 0.84 -2.67
C ASN A 613 25.71 1.84 -3.62
N VAL A 614 25.31 2.99 -3.10
CA VAL A 614 24.47 3.96 -3.82
C VAL A 614 25.24 4.62 -4.95
N GLU A 615 26.51 4.97 -4.72
CA GLU A 615 27.40 5.53 -5.73
C GLU A 615 27.62 4.54 -6.87
N GLU A 616 27.88 3.27 -6.56
CA GLU A 616 28.00 2.23 -7.58
C GLU A 616 26.70 1.98 -8.33
N LEU A 617 25.55 2.02 -7.64
CA LEU A 617 24.24 1.90 -8.26
C LEU A 617 24.02 3.00 -9.30
N LEU A 618 24.37 4.25 -8.96
CA LEU A 618 24.29 5.38 -9.89
C LEU A 618 25.21 5.18 -11.10
N VAL A 619 26.47 4.75 -10.88
CA VAL A 619 27.42 4.51 -11.98
C VAL A 619 26.97 3.35 -12.88
N LYS A 620 26.49 2.25 -12.30
CA LYS A 620 26.04 1.04 -13.02
C LYS A 620 24.69 1.22 -13.72
N SER A 621 23.93 2.28 -13.37
CA SER A 621 22.63 2.56 -13.99
C SER A 621 22.72 2.94 -15.47
N GLY A 622 23.88 3.38 -15.94
CA GLY A 622 24.06 3.87 -17.31
C GLY A 622 23.45 5.26 -17.57
N LEU A 623 22.97 5.94 -16.53
CA LEU A 623 22.47 7.31 -16.63
C LEU A 623 23.62 8.31 -16.91
N GLY A 624 23.36 9.30 -17.75
CA GLY A 624 24.29 10.41 -18.00
C GLY A 624 24.42 11.36 -16.80
N GLU A 625 25.48 12.16 -16.77
CA GLU A 625 25.82 13.04 -15.64
C GLU A 625 24.69 14.01 -15.28
N ASP A 626 24.06 14.64 -16.27
CA ASP A 626 22.92 15.54 -16.09
C ASP A 626 21.74 14.84 -15.42
N ARG A 627 21.51 13.56 -15.75
CA ARG A 627 20.40 12.79 -15.19
C ARG A 627 20.70 12.35 -13.76
N ILE A 628 21.95 12.02 -13.45
CA ILE A 628 22.40 11.75 -12.08
C ILE A 628 22.26 13.03 -11.22
N ALA A 629 22.62 14.20 -11.73
CA ALA A 629 22.40 15.47 -11.03
C ALA A 629 20.91 15.72 -10.72
N GLN A 630 20.02 15.35 -11.65
CA GLN A 630 18.57 15.42 -11.42
C GLN A 630 18.10 14.42 -10.34
N VAL A 631 18.65 13.20 -10.29
CA VAL A 631 18.39 12.25 -9.18
C VAL A 631 18.72 12.90 -7.84
N ILE A 632 19.91 13.49 -7.71
CA ILE A 632 20.34 14.12 -6.45
C ILE A 632 19.40 15.26 -6.05
N LYS A 633 19.01 16.12 -7.00
CA LYS A 633 18.05 17.20 -6.76
C LYS A 633 16.67 16.68 -6.33
N GLU A 634 16.18 15.60 -6.92
CA GLU A 634 14.92 14.96 -6.52
C GLU A 634 15.04 14.40 -5.09
N VAL A 635 16.18 13.80 -4.72
CA VAL A 635 16.44 13.30 -3.37
C VAL A 635 16.48 14.43 -2.33
N ASP A 636 17.10 15.57 -2.65
CA ASP A 636 17.12 16.73 -1.77
C ASP A 636 15.71 17.33 -1.59
N SER A 637 14.89 17.28 -2.64
CA SER A 637 13.47 17.66 -2.57
C SER A 637 12.69 16.74 -1.65
N VAL A 638 12.94 15.42 -1.69
CA VAL A 638 12.36 14.44 -0.75
C VAL A 638 12.78 14.73 0.69
N ALA A 639 14.06 15.07 0.92
CA ALA A 639 14.57 15.41 2.24
C ALA A 639 13.88 16.66 2.80
N THR A 640 13.73 17.70 1.97
CA THR A 640 13.05 18.96 2.32
C THR A 640 11.58 18.72 2.64
N PHE A 641 10.86 18.02 1.77
CA PHE A 641 9.47 17.62 2.01
C PHE A 641 9.30 16.85 3.33
N THR A 642 10.20 15.89 3.59
CA THR A 642 10.17 15.08 4.82
C THR A 642 10.48 15.92 6.07
N LEU A 643 11.36 16.92 5.97
CA LEU A 643 11.67 17.83 7.07
C LEU A 643 10.41 18.62 7.49
N TYR A 644 9.72 19.24 6.54
CA TYR A 644 8.54 20.04 6.84
C TYR A 644 7.32 19.20 7.24
N SER A 645 7.23 17.96 6.75
CA SER A 645 6.28 16.97 7.31
C SER A 645 6.55 16.68 8.80
N LYS A 646 7.83 16.65 9.23
CA LYS A 646 8.19 16.49 10.65
C LYS A 646 7.91 17.75 11.46
N VAL A 647 8.09 18.93 10.89
CA VAL A 647 7.71 20.20 11.52
C VAL A 647 6.20 20.24 11.75
N ARG A 648 5.39 19.89 10.73
CA ARG A 648 3.94 19.78 10.89
C ARG A 648 3.55 18.82 12.01
N ALA A 649 4.15 17.63 12.05
CA ALA A 649 3.90 16.66 13.11
C ALA A 649 4.27 17.17 14.51
N GLU A 650 5.31 18.00 14.64
CA GLU A 650 5.67 18.69 15.89
C GLU A 650 4.57 19.67 16.31
N LEU A 651 4.13 20.55 15.40
CA LEU A 651 3.04 21.52 15.66
C LEU A 651 1.75 20.81 16.06
N GLU A 652 1.37 19.77 15.32
CA GLU A 652 0.18 18.98 15.56
C GLU A 652 0.21 18.29 16.93
N THR A 653 1.37 17.77 17.35
CA THR A 653 1.51 17.10 18.63
C THR A 653 1.40 18.10 19.79
N ARG A 654 2.00 19.29 19.65
CA ARG A 654 1.85 20.37 20.64
C ARG A 654 0.39 20.82 20.78
N ARG A 655 -0.30 21.06 19.66
CA ARG A 655 -1.75 21.32 19.65
C ARG A 655 -2.51 20.20 20.35
N ASN A 656 -2.20 18.92 20.08
CA ASN A 656 -2.92 17.80 20.70
C ASN A 656 -2.82 17.81 22.23
N TYR A 657 -1.67 18.17 22.81
CA TYR A 657 -1.54 18.32 24.27
C TYR A 657 -2.30 19.53 24.81
N LEU A 658 -2.25 20.66 24.10
CA LEU A 658 -3.02 21.86 24.44
C LEU A 658 -4.53 21.71 24.22
N SER A 659 -4.97 20.71 23.46
CA SER A 659 -6.38 20.38 23.26
C SER A 659 -6.79 19.09 23.98
N ALA A 660 -5.95 18.55 24.88
CA ALA A 660 -6.19 17.28 25.54
C ALA A 660 -7.49 17.28 26.37
N LEU A 661 -8.28 16.22 26.20
CA LEU A 661 -9.49 15.96 26.98
C LEU A 661 -9.17 15.14 28.23
N LYS A 662 -10.09 15.10 29.20
CA LYS A 662 -9.94 14.47 30.51
C LYS A 662 -9.30 13.07 30.49
N ASP A 663 -9.73 12.19 29.59
CA ASP A 663 -9.21 10.82 29.50
C ASP A 663 -7.76 10.76 29.01
N ALA A 664 -7.27 11.81 28.35
CA ALA A 664 -6.00 11.86 27.63
C ALA A 664 -4.99 12.86 28.23
N VAL A 665 -5.26 13.42 29.40
CA VAL A 665 -4.37 14.39 30.06
C VAL A 665 -3.03 13.71 30.39
N PRO A 666 -1.88 14.26 29.94
CA PRO A 666 -0.55 13.74 30.25
C PRO A 666 -0.21 13.89 31.73
N SER A 667 0.86 13.23 32.17
CA SER A 667 1.30 13.26 33.58
C SER A 667 1.63 14.65 34.13
N SER A 668 1.93 15.63 33.25
CA SER A 668 2.15 17.03 33.66
C SER A 668 0.88 17.82 33.94
N GLY A 669 -0.30 17.23 33.68
CA GLY A 669 -1.59 17.91 33.83
C GLY A 669 -1.95 18.86 32.69
N LEU A 670 -1.08 19.04 31.69
CA LEU A 670 -1.29 19.96 30.58
C LEU A 670 -2.57 19.61 29.81
N SER A 671 -3.46 20.59 29.64
CA SER A 671 -4.75 20.39 28.98
C SER A 671 -5.25 21.66 28.29
N ARG A 672 -6.46 21.58 27.73
CA ARG A 672 -7.18 22.72 27.15
C ARG A 672 -7.50 23.86 28.11
N GLU A 673 -7.36 23.62 29.42
CA GLU A 673 -7.57 24.62 30.47
C GLU A 673 -6.32 25.47 30.70
N ASP A 674 -5.13 25.00 30.27
CA ASP A 674 -3.87 25.74 30.33
C ASP A 674 -3.69 26.73 29.17
N VAL A 675 -4.59 26.75 28.18
CA VAL A 675 -4.55 27.68 27.05
C VAL A 675 -5.08 29.05 27.53
N PRO A 676 -4.23 30.09 27.66
CA PRO A 676 -4.55 31.30 28.41
C PRO A 676 -5.52 32.24 27.69
N THR A 677 -5.64 32.15 26.35
CA THR A 677 -6.47 33.05 25.55
C THR A 677 -7.27 32.30 24.49
N GLU A 678 -8.43 32.85 24.13
CA GLU A 678 -9.23 32.33 23.01
C GLU A 678 -8.54 32.56 21.66
N ALA A 679 -7.70 33.60 21.55
CA ALA A 679 -6.89 33.85 20.37
C ALA A 679 -5.87 32.72 20.15
N MET A 680 -5.16 32.29 21.19
CA MET A 680 -4.27 31.13 21.14
C MET A 680 -5.05 29.87 20.78
N ARG A 681 -6.22 29.63 21.39
CA ARG A 681 -7.07 28.48 21.11
C ARG A 681 -7.41 28.36 19.62
N LYS A 682 -7.75 29.48 18.97
CA LYS A 682 -7.99 29.51 17.51
C LYS A 682 -6.71 29.31 16.70
N ARG A 683 -5.61 29.95 17.11
CA ARG A 683 -4.34 29.92 16.37
C ARG A 683 -3.66 28.54 16.39
N ILE A 684 -3.75 27.78 17.48
CA ILE A 684 -3.17 26.42 17.54
C ILE A 684 -3.93 25.41 16.66
N GLU A 685 -5.20 25.67 16.34
CA GLU A 685 -5.97 24.85 15.40
C GLU A 685 -5.56 25.13 13.94
N ASP A 686 -5.06 26.34 13.63
CA ASP A 686 -4.51 26.73 12.33
C ASP A 686 -3.05 26.27 12.14
N ILE A 687 -2.87 24.95 12.04
CA ILE A 687 -1.56 24.33 11.80
C ILE A 687 -0.95 24.79 10.47
N ASP A 688 -1.78 25.04 9.45
CA ASP A 688 -1.33 25.48 8.13
C ASP A 688 -0.74 26.89 8.19
N GLY A 689 -1.40 27.83 8.87
CA GLY A 689 -0.87 29.16 9.11
C GLY A 689 0.44 29.15 9.91
N LEU A 690 0.53 28.34 10.96
CA LEU A 690 1.77 28.19 11.76
C LEU A 690 2.92 27.59 10.93
N LEU A 691 2.63 26.60 10.09
CA LEU A 691 3.64 26.00 9.22
C LEU A 691 4.11 26.97 8.14
N LEU A 692 3.19 27.73 7.54
CA LEU A 692 3.48 28.73 6.52
C LEU A 692 4.40 29.85 7.06
N GLU A 693 4.16 30.33 8.29
CA GLU A 693 5.02 31.29 8.98
C GLU A 693 6.47 30.78 9.08
N LEU A 694 6.64 29.52 9.49
CA LEU A 694 7.96 28.89 9.61
C LEU A 694 8.63 28.68 8.24
N MET A 695 7.87 28.25 7.23
CA MET A 695 8.39 28.04 5.88
C MET A 695 8.88 29.34 5.26
N HIS A 696 8.11 30.43 5.38
CA HIS A 696 8.52 31.76 4.94
C HIS A 696 9.79 32.23 5.66
N ALA A 697 9.89 32.01 6.98
CA ALA A 697 11.06 32.36 7.77
C ALA A 697 12.34 31.54 7.42
N GLU A 698 12.19 30.44 6.68
CA GLU A 698 13.26 29.59 6.17
C GLU A 698 13.44 29.72 4.64
N GLY A 699 12.70 30.62 3.99
CA GLY A 699 12.74 30.80 2.53
C GLY A 699 12.21 29.60 1.73
N ILE A 700 11.46 28.70 2.37
CA ILE A 700 10.88 27.53 1.72
C ILE A 700 9.54 27.92 1.10
N GLN A 701 9.44 27.68 -0.21
CA GLN A 701 8.21 27.92 -0.93
C GLN A 701 7.17 26.86 -0.57
N PRO A 702 5.92 27.22 -0.23
CA PRO A 702 4.85 26.24 -0.09
C PRO A 702 4.51 25.60 -1.43
N GLU A 703 3.92 24.40 -1.37
CA GLU A 703 3.30 23.77 -2.54
C GLU A 703 2.23 24.69 -3.12
N ASP A 704 2.35 25.00 -4.42
CA ASP A 704 1.51 25.97 -5.12
C ASP A 704 0.49 25.31 -6.07
N GLY A 705 0.42 23.98 -6.01
CA GLY A 705 -0.50 23.15 -6.74
C GLY A 705 -0.07 22.90 -8.19
N VAL A 706 1.05 23.46 -8.66
CA VAL A 706 1.43 23.38 -10.07
C VAL A 706 2.13 22.05 -10.39
N CYS A 707 1.53 21.25 -11.27
CA CYS A 707 2.05 19.96 -11.72
C CYS A 707 3.18 20.14 -12.75
N ARG A 708 4.39 20.48 -12.29
CA ARG A 708 5.54 20.83 -13.14
C ARG A 708 6.13 19.64 -13.90
N SER A 709 5.98 18.44 -13.38
CA SER A 709 6.55 17.23 -13.98
C SER A 709 5.46 16.29 -14.52
N PRO A 710 5.82 15.37 -15.42
CA PRO A 710 4.96 14.23 -15.77
C PRO A 710 4.68 13.31 -14.58
N ALA A 711 5.45 13.44 -13.49
CA ALA A 711 5.14 12.80 -12.22
C ALA A 711 4.00 13.57 -11.52
N ARG A 712 2.77 13.28 -11.95
CA ARG A 712 1.66 12.90 -11.07
C ARG A 712 1.40 13.82 -9.86
N GLY A 713 1.08 15.09 -10.11
CA GLY A 713 0.86 16.09 -9.05
C GLY A 713 -0.51 16.03 -8.36
N THR A 714 -1.60 15.72 -9.07
CA THR A 714 -2.96 15.64 -8.48
C THR A 714 -3.18 14.39 -7.63
N GLU A 715 -2.68 13.25 -8.07
CA GLU A 715 -2.74 11.97 -7.32
C GLU A 715 -1.77 11.92 -6.13
N ALA A 716 -0.77 12.80 -6.14
CA ALA A 716 0.15 13.05 -5.05
C ALA A 716 -0.51 13.84 -3.90
N GLU A 717 -1.46 14.73 -4.21
CA GLU A 717 -2.06 15.65 -3.24
C GLU A 717 -2.68 14.96 -2.01
N PRO A 718 -3.52 13.92 -2.14
CA PRO A 718 -4.11 13.28 -0.96
C PRO A 718 -3.11 12.34 -0.27
N PHE A 719 -2.00 12.03 -0.93
CA PHE A 719 -0.97 11.10 -0.48
C PHE A 719 0.41 11.69 -0.65
N PRO A 720 0.70 12.85 -0.02
CA PRO A 720 1.91 13.61 -0.31
C PRO A 720 3.16 12.95 0.29
N TRP A 721 3.07 11.71 0.73
CA TRP A 721 4.17 10.91 1.24
C TRP A 721 4.36 9.62 0.44
N ALA A 722 3.57 9.44 -0.63
CA ALA A 722 3.34 8.16 -1.30
C ALA A 722 3.57 8.19 -2.83
N TYR A 723 4.55 8.96 -3.28
CA TYR A 723 4.84 9.26 -4.70
C TYR A 723 5.43 8.09 -5.52
N PHE A 724 5.12 6.85 -5.15
CA PHE A 724 5.79 5.63 -5.61
C PHE A 724 5.27 5.11 -6.97
N GLY A 725 4.12 5.60 -7.44
CA GLY A 725 3.55 5.49 -8.81
C GLY A 725 2.98 4.10 -9.17
N ARG A 726 1.90 3.94 -9.95
CA ARG A 726 1.22 4.88 -10.85
C ARG A 726 -0.32 4.82 -10.75
N PRO A 727 -1.01 5.71 -10.00
CA PRO A 727 -2.44 5.99 -10.26
C PRO A 727 -2.74 7.40 -10.84
N ASP A 728 -2.79 7.65 -12.17
CA ASP A 728 -3.15 9.00 -12.72
C ASP A 728 -4.57 8.94 -13.20
N PRO A 729 -5.55 9.20 -12.34
CA PRO A 729 -6.88 8.86 -12.75
C PRO A 729 -7.37 9.82 -13.82
N CYS A 730 -6.72 10.96 -14.09
CA CYS A 730 -6.50 11.48 -15.44
C CYS A 730 -6.18 12.99 -15.49
N GLY A 731 -5.01 13.41 -15.03
CA GLY A 731 -4.33 14.51 -15.75
C GLY A 731 -3.90 14.09 -17.17
N GLN A 732 -3.96 12.76 -17.42
CA GLN A 732 -3.67 11.97 -18.62
C GLN A 732 -2.30 12.23 -19.20
N GLN A 733 -1.60 11.12 -19.42
CA GLN A 733 -0.24 10.99 -19.95
C GLN A 733 -0.02 11.73 -21.30
N LEU A 734 -1.09 12.28 -21.91
CA LEU A 734 -1.21 13.25 -22.99
C LEU A 734 -0.46 14.58 -22.81
N THR A 735 -0.29 15.08 -21.58
CA THR A 735 0.42 16.36 -21.36
C THR A 735 1.86 16.32 -21.89
N ALA A 736 2.48 15.14 -21.95
CA ALA A 736 3.81 14.95 -22.53
C ALA A 736 3.85 15.32 -24.03
N ASN A 737 2.85 14.90 -24.82
CA ASN A 737 2.75 15.25 -26.24
C ASN A 737 2.23 16.69 -26.46
N LEU A 738 1.39 17.21 -25.57
CA LEU A 738 0.80 18.55 -25.69
C LEU A 738 1.78 19.68 -25.32
N ARG A 739 2.68 19.48 -24.36
CA ARG A 739 3.79 20.42 -24.08
C ARG A 739 4.70 20.61 -25.30
N ALA A 740 4.84 19.58 -26.13
CA ALA A 740 5.60 19.66 -27.37
C ALA A 740 4.83 20.40 -28.49
N GLN A 741 3.51 20.56 -28.37
CA GLN A 741 2.67 21.09 -29.45
C GLN A 741 2.24 22.54 -29.28
N ASN A 742 2.03 23.09 -28.08
CA ASN A 742 1.70 24.51 -27.86
C ASN A 742 1.78 24.88 -26.38
N GLY A 743 2.10 26.14 -26.03
CA GLY A 743 2.28 26.67 -24.66
C GLY A 743 1.07 26.60 -23.72
N ILE A 744 0.59 25.38 -23.42
CA ILE A 744 -0.46 25.07 -22.46
C ILE A 744 0.15 25.09 -21.05
N GLU A 745 -0.47 25.85 -20.14
CA GLU A 745 -0.05 25.91 -18.74
C GLU A 745 -0.10 24.52 -18.07
N PRO A 746 0.85 24.19 -17.18
CA PRO A 746 0.81 22.94 -16.42
C PRO A 746 -0.49 22.85 -15.60
N PRO A 747 -1.08 21.64 -15.48
CA PRO A 747 -2.29 21.48 -14.69
C PRO A 747 -2.03 21.86 -13.23
N ARG A 748 -3.08 22.37 -12.57
CA ARG A 748 -3.02 22.80 -11.17
C ARG A 748 -4.03 22.02 -10.33
N PHE A 749 -3.66 21.74 -9.08
CA PHE A 749 -4.56 21.24 -8.04
C PHE A 749 -4.65 22.25 -6.90
N ASP A 750 -5.64 22.09 -6.03
CA ASP A 750 -5.77 22.88 -4.79
C ASP A 750 -5.24 22.05 -3.62
N PRO A 751 -4.08 22.39 -3.02
CA PRO A 751 -3.52 21.62 -1.91
C PRO A 751 -4.44 21.64 -0.68
N SER A 752 -4.82 20.47 -0.16
CA SER A 752 -5.66 20.39 1.05
C SER A 752 -4.95 20.79 2.34
N GLU A 753 -3.61 20.72 2.36
CA GLU A 753 -2.77 21.05 3.51
C GLU A 753 -1.51 21.79 3.05
N THR A 754 -1.01 22.70 3.89
CA THR A 754 0.27 23.37 3.65
C THR A 754 1.40 22.34 3.77
N SER A 755 2.26 22.32 2.75
CA SER A 755 3.45 21.47 2.72
C SER A 755 4.55 22.11 1.86
N ALA A 756 5.78 21.62 2.01
CA ALA A 756 6.85 21.93 1.06
C ALA A 756 6.56 21.27 -0.30
N PRO A 757 7.21 21.69 -1.39
CA PRO A 757 6.87 21.23 -2.73
C PRO A 757 7.00 19.72 -2.87
N ILE A 758 6.04 19.13 -3.55
CA ILE A 758 5.94 17.70 -3.79
C ILE A 758 7.07 17.25 -4.73
N PRO A 759 7.93 16.29 -4.33
CA PRO A 759 9.05 15.85 -5.16
C PRO A 759 8.58 15.05 -6.38
N ALA A 760 8.96 15.52 -7.57
CA ALA A 760 8.75 14.85 -8.84
C ALA A 760 9.79 13.75 -9.06
N LEU A 761 9.58 12.52 -8.58
CA LEU A 761 10.57 11.42 -8.55
C LEU A 761 10.87 10.78 -9.93
N SER A 762 10.98 11.59 -10.99
CA SER A 762 11.09 11.14 -12.37
C SER A 762 12.44 10.48 -12.68
N ALA A 763 13.54 11.05 -12.20
CA ALA A 763 14.90 10.59 -12.38
C ALA A 763 15.19 9.40 -11.48
N ILE A 764 14.76 9.46 -10.21
CA ILE A 764 14.94 8.36 -9.26
C ILE A 764 14.29 7.08 -9.80
N ARG A 765 13.14 7.19 -10.49
CA ARG A 765 12.43 6.02 -11.05
C ARG A 765 13.25 5.25 -12.09
N GLU A 766 14.13 5.92 -12.82
CA GLU A 766 14.98 5.27 -13.84
C GLU A 766 16.05 4.35 -13.21
N LEU A 767 16.32 4.49 -11.90
CA LEU A 767 17.24 3.62 -11.17
C LEU A 767 16.60 2.29 -10.71
N LEU A 768 15.28 2.14 -10.83
CA LEU A 768 14.58 0.95 -10.35
C LEU A 768 15.12 -0.37 -10.94
N PRO A 769 15.36 -0.51 -12.25
CA PRO A 769 15.86 -1.77 -12.81
C PRO A 769 17.20 -2.19 -12.19
N SER A 770 18.14 -1.25 -12.04
CA SER A 770 19.44 -1.52 -11.42
C SER A 770 19.31 -1.85 -9.94
N PHE A 771 18.41 -1.19 -9.22
CA PHE A 771 18.13 -1.50 -7.81
C PHE A 771 17.54 -2.90 -7.64
N VAL A 772 16.57 -3.28 -8.48
CA VAL A 772 15.97 -4.62 -8.48
C VAL A 772 17.00 -5.70 -8.76
N GLN A 773 17.92 -5.46 -9.70
CA GLN A 773 19.01 -6.40 -9.98
C GLN A 773 19.88 -6.67 -8.74
N VAL A 774 20.22 -5.62 -7.98
CA VAL A 774 20.97 -5.76 -6.72
C VAL A 774 20.20 -6.62 -5.71
N LEU A 775 18.88 -6.43 -5.59
CA LEU A 775 18.04 -7.27 -4.73
C LEU A 775 18.02 -8.72 -5.20
N GLN A 776 17.85 -8.98 -6.50
CA GLN A 776 17.83 -10.34 -7.09
C GLN A 776 19.13 -11.11 -6.89
N ASP A 777 20.27 -10.41 -6.89
CA ASP A 777 21.58 -11.02 -6.67
C ASP A 777 21.82 -11.39 -5.19
N ALA A 778 21.15 -10.68 -4.29
CA ALA A 778 21.21 -10.89 -2.84
C ALA A 778 20.25 -11.98 -2.37
N VAL A 779 18.95 -11.90 -2.73
CA VAL A 779 17.92 -12.77 -2.15
C VAL A 779 18.02 -14.23 -2.62
N PRO A 780 17.57 -15.21 -1.81
CA PRO A 780 17.46 -16.59 -2.22
C PRO A 780 16.51 -16.79 -3.41
N ASP A 781 16.73 -17.86 -4.18
CA ASP A 781 15.80 -18.29 -5.23
C ASP A 781 14.59 -18.99 -4.58
N TRP A 782 13.64 -18.18 -4.15
CA TRP A 782 12.41 -18.63 -3.52
C TRP A 782 11.45 -19.30 -4.51
N GLU A 783 11.54 -18.98 -5.81
CA GLU A 783 10.66 -19.56 -6.83
C GLU A 783 11.05 -21.02 -7.06
N HIS A 784 12.32 -21.31 -7.39
CA HIS A 784 12.73 -22.66 -7.80
C HIS A 784 13.34 -23.52 -6.69
N GLY A 785 13.32 -23.05 -5.44
CA GLY A 785 13.79 -23.84 -4.29
C GLY A 785 12.97 -25.14 -4.10
N THR A 786 13.64 -26.27 -3.88
CA THR A 786 12.96 -27.51 -3.46
C THR A 786 12.32 -27.32 -2.09
N LYS A 787 11.14 -27.94 -1.83
CA LYS A 787 10.32 -27.80 -0.60
C LYS A 787 10.96 -26.96 0.51
N ASN A 788 10.71 -25.65 0.47
CA ASN A 788 11.22 -24.70 1.45
C ASN A 788 10.37 -24.78 2.73
N TYR A 789 11.00 -24.88 3.90
CA TYR A 789 10.31 -24.71 5.18
C TYR A 789 10.07 -23.21 5.46
N PRO A 790 9.11 -22.84 6.32
CA PRO A 790 8.97 -21.45 6.76
C PRO A 790 10.31 -20.86 7.19
N GLY A 791 10.71 -19.73 6.59
CA GLY A 791 11.97 -19.07 6.91
C GLY A 791 13.25 -19.73 6.36
N GLN A 792 13.18 -20.83 5.62
CA GLN A 792 14.36 -21.54 5.11
C GLN A 792 14.30 -21.70 3.59
N ALA A 793 15.30 -21.16 2.90
CA ALA A 793 15.50 -21.44 1.49
C ALA A 793 15.97 -22.90 1.33
N GLY A 794 15.34 -23.64 0.43
CA GLY A 794 15.76 -24.99 0.06
C GLY A 794 17.08 -24.98 -0.71
N PRO A 795 17.74 -26.13 -0.83
CA PRO A 795 18.99 -26.24 -1.59
C PRO A 795 18.77 -25.80 -3.05
N ARG A 796 19.69 -24.97 -3.58
CA ARG A 796 19.68 -24.55 -4.98
C ARG A 796 19.82 -25.79 -5.87
N GLY A 797 18.79 -26.09 -6.67
CA GLY A 797 18.85 -27.17 -7.65
C GLY A 797 19.85 -26.86 -8.78
N GLU A 798 20.56 -27.87 -9.27
CA GLU A 798 21.54 -27.78 -10.37
C GLU A 798 20.95 -27.20 -11.68
N LEU A 799 19.63 -27.19 -11.84
CA LEU A 799 18.95 -26.61 -13.00
C LEU A 799 18.93 -25.07 -13.03
N ALA A 800 19.05 -24.40 -11.88
CA ALA A 800 18.98 -22.94 -11.79
C ALA A 800 20.28 -22.24 -12.25
N SER A 801 21.43 -22.92 -12.16
CA SER A 801 22.72 -22.39 -12.64
C SER A 801 22.80 -22.35 -14.17
N LEU A 802 22.13 -23.29 -14.86
CA LEU A 802 22.06 -23.35 -16.32
C LEU A 802 21.10 -22.31 -16.93
N ALA A 803 20.01 -21.97 -16.24
CA ALA A 803 19.06 -20.95 -16.72
C ALA A 803 19.65 -19.53 -16.64
N ARG A 804 20.39 -19.20 -15.57
CA ARG A 804 21.05 -17.88 -15.44
C ARG A 804 22.18 -17.66 -16.45
N SER A 805 22.82 -18.71 -16.96
CA SER A 805 23.87 -18.56 -17.97
C SER A 805 23.32 -18.25 -19.36
N GLN A 806 22.02 -18.47 -19.63
CA GLN A 806 21.41 -18.22 -20.93
C GLN A 806 20.65 -16.89 -21.00
N THR A 807 20.19 -16.34 -19.88
CA THR A 807 19.51 -15.04 -19.84
C THR A 807 20.46 -13.84 -19.85
N GLY A 808 21.77 -14.06 -19.67
CA GLY A 808 22.82 -13.01 -19.68
C GLY A 808 23.25 -12.52 -21.07
N THR A 809 22.74 -13.12 -22.16
CA THR A 809 23.08 -12.73 -23.53
C THR A 809 21.82 -12.49 -24.35
N ALA A 810 21.17 -11.35 -24.11
CA ALA A 810 20.15 -10.81 -25.02
C ALA A 810 20.30 -9.30 -25.14
N SER A 811 21.35 -8.86 -25.85
CA SER A 811 21.35 -7.61 -26.63
C SER A 811 22.62 -7.53 -27.47
N SER A 812 22.59 -8.11 -28.66
CA SER A 812 23.43 -7.61 -29.76
C SER A 812 22.65 -7.77 -31.06
N ILE A 813 22.07 -6.66 -31.51
CA ILE A 813 21.67 -6.46 -32.89
C ILE A 813 22.93 -6.63 -33.74
N GLN A 814 22.98 -7.67 -34.56
CA GLN A 814 23.88 -7.72 -35.71
C GLN A 814 23.09 -8.10 -36.96
N THR A 815 22.92 -7.08 -37.80
CA THR A 815 22.62 -7.14 -39.22
C THR A 815 23.59 -8.07 -39.95
N GLY A 816 23.10 -9.02 -40.74
CA GLY A 816 23.95 -9.90 -41.54
C GLY A 816 23.18 -10.80 -42.50
N THR A 817 22.84 -10.23 -43.67
CA THR A 817 22.81 -10.84 -45.02
C THR A 817 22.51 -12.33 -45.20
N MET A 818 21.48 -12.57 -46.02
CA MET A 818 21.17 -13.82 -46.72
C MET A 818 22.39 -14.55 -47.28
N ARG A 819 22.46 -15.87 -47.04
CA ARG A 819 23.08 -16.80 -47.99
C ARG A 819 22.44 -18.19 -47.91
N ALA A 820 21.78 -18.57 -49.00
CA ALA A 820 21.31 -19.93 -49.26
C ALA A 820 22.47 -20.87 -49.63
N LYS A 821 22.36 -22.15 -49.24
CA LYS A 821 22.85 -23.40 -49.88
C LYS A 821 22.60 -24.55 -48.89
N SER A 822 21.60 -25.42 -49.10
CA SER A 822 21.57 -26.61 -49.97
C SER A 822 22.38 -27.82 -49.45
N GLY A 823 21.68 -28.94 -49.19
CA GLY A 823 22.13 -30.26 -49.65
C GLY A 823 22.37 -31.36 -48.60
N GLY A 824 21.46 -32.35 -48.60
CA GLY A 824 21.73 -33.78 -48.35
C GLY A 824 21.77 -34.22 -46.88
N GLY A 825 21.21 -35.35 -46.45
CA GLY A 825 20.60 -36.47 -47.16
C GLY A 825 20.26 -37.59 -46.15
N LEU A 826 19.26 -38.39 -46.52
CA LEU A 826 18.68 -39.50 -45.76
C LEU A 826 19.69 -40.56 -45.29
N GLY A 827 19.39 -41.21 -44.16
CA GLY A 827 19.79 -42.60 -43.94
C GLY A 827 19.57 -43.14 -42.52
N ARG A 828 18.43 -43.85 -42.33
CA ARG A 828 18.26 -45.21 -41.75
C ARG A 828 18.96 -45.54 -40.40
N LEU A 829 18.48 -46.37 -39.47
CA LEU A 829 17.29 -47.20 -39.24
C LEU A 829 17.59 -48.01 -37.93
N PHE A 830 16.54 -48.49 -37.24
CA PHE A 830 16.47 -49.56 -36.21
C PHE A 830 17.07 -49.29 -34.82
N LYS A 831 16.27 -49.25 -33.73
CA LYS A 831 15.62 -50.36 -32.97
C LYS A 831 16.61 -51.41 -32.42
N GLY A 832 16.70 -51.51 -31.09
CA GLY A 832 17.22 -52.69 -30.41
C GLY A 832 17.58 -52.46 -28.94
N LYS A 833 16.69 -52.87 -28.02
CA LYS A 833 16.99 -53.06 -26.59
C LYS A 833 17.79 -54.36 -26.38
N LYS A 834 18.76 -54.29 -25.45
CA LYS A 834 19.31 -55.33 -24.54
C LYS A 834 19.80 -56.66 -25.13
N ALA A 835 21.06 -56.99 -24.80
CA ALA A 835 21.44 -58.17 -23.98
C ALA A 835 22.89 -58.04 -23.46
N ASN A 836 23.11 -58.43 -22.19
CA ASN A 836 24.32 -58.92 -21.51
C ASN A 836 25.70 -58.39 -21.97
N LYS A 837 26.53 -57.76 -21.13
CA LYS A 837 26.94 -58.05 -19.75
C LYS A 837 27.37 -56.76 -19.07
#